data_AF-A0A3B3RD80-F1
#
_entry.id   AF-A0A3B3RD80-F1
#
_cell.length_a   1.000
_cell.length_b   1.000
_cell.length_c   1.000
_cell.angle_alpha   90.00
_cell.angle_beta   90.00
_cell.angle_gamma   90.00
#
_symmetry.space_group_name_H-M   'P 1'
#
loop_
_entity.id
_entity.type
_entity.pdbx_description
1 polymer ?
#
loop_
_entity_poly.entity_id
_entity_poly.type
_entity_poly.pdbx_seq_one_letter_code
_entity_poly.pdbx_strand_id
1 'polypeptide(L)'
;MISQAAECDRETEEKKLQLLSSVCSYSSFPFVGNTNSDDDSKKQSDFLLDLYSFLKDSEYPTYKHFLLALQPVYQSAPAVWVIDLSERKASILLEVLKFQAVKKPVKLVGWSDEENEQRSFLQCLPNVSELGFSQDNLSPFQRLPVRHFNSKEAIKFIVHGLFNQAAVCDRDTGEKKLQLLSSVCSYSSFPFVGDRNSDNDSKKQSEFMLDLYSFLKDSKNPSYKHVLLALQPVYQSAPAVWVIDLSKRKASILLEVLELQTVKKPVKLVGWSNEKTVIRSFLQCLDYVSQLGMSERHFNSKEAIKFLVNLFIQAAECDKETGERKLQLLSSVCSYSSFPFVGNTNSDDDSKKQSDFLLDMYSLLQDSEYQSFKHVLLALQPVYQSAPAVWVIDLSNRKASILIEVLEFQRVKKPVKLVSWSDEENELKSFLQCLPYVSQLGPFNNKSTDMATFLTDPDHDLWDQSKNQNTVEFKPDLNDHKGELSYSFSSESEGHFQCSATGLVFQMKAAGKVEYSPTYWNEAALKTAGYQPAGPLFNIKNPEKALCSLQLPHCEADVEERAHLSVAHFCSGNMQVLKPFAVTDTHVKIHVENLSPFGIIRSIISLITSQVRGQVLLFQPPRSTPQEQIYVFLLPSNVPLDQVTKQHTECRYIKTSSDCTLTRNQKYKVTSDLKGHHEIQPESQDFFCNYGPNFHPTFEVFFNDGITALKLAILKNGQHEVWGRRVSLPTEVTPDANRLAESYHILESAWKDCLLDVLEELTDEQMKNLKTRMPPPAGRKGIPKSKLCGADRPDLRNLMVESWGMEGSIMAIKEGLSKMQCNDLIEKLNDFLQKKKKSSA
;
A
#
# COMPACT_ATOMS: atom_id res chain seq x y z
N MET A 1 55.20 16.20 -6.64
CA MET A 1 54.83 15.04 -7.48
C MET A 1 54.79 15.39 -8.95
N ILE A 2 53.90 16.29 -9.41
CA ILE A 2 53.81 16.70 -10.83
C ILE A 2 55.15 17.24 -11.34
N SER A 3 55.80 18.17 -10.63
CA SER A 3 57.12 18.71 -11.02
C SER A 3 58.20 17.65 -11.19
N GLN A 4 58.19 16.66 -10.30
CA GLN A 4 59.15 15.56 -10.26
C GLN A 4 58.90 14.53 -11.37
N ALA A 5 57.63 14.33 -11.75
CA ALA A 5 57.26 13.53 -12.90
C ALA A 5 57.73 14.18 -14.21
N ALA A 6 57.67 15.51 -14.37
CA ALA A 6 58.19 16.15 -15.58
C ALA A 6 59.71 16.28 -15.60
N GLU A 7 60.36 16.33 -14.44
CA GLU A 7 61.82 16.13 -14.36
C GLU A 7 62.18 14.74 -14.87
N CYS A 8 61.45 13.70 -14.44
CA CYS A 8 61.64 12.36 -14.98
C CYS A 8 61.39 12.31 -16.49
N ASP A 9 60.30 12.87 -17.03
CA ASP A 9 60.02 12.87 -18.48
C ASP A 9 61.07 13.67 -19.29
N ARG A 10 61.82 14.59 -18.67
CA ARG A 10 62.93 15.30 -19.31
C ARG A 10 64.24 14.51 -19.29
N GLU A 11 64.48 13.78 -18.20
CA GLU A 11 65.70 13.00 -17.99
C GLU A 11 65.60 11.58 -18.59
N THR A 12 64.38 11.09 -18.85
CA THR A 12 64.08 9.75 -19.34
C THR A 12 63.03 9.82 -20.46
N GLU A 13 63.04 8.91 -21.44
CA GLU A 13 61.97 8.82 -22.46
C GLU A 13 60.63 8.26 -21.89
N GLU A 14 60.56 8.06 -20.57
CA GLU A 14 59.37 7.55 -19.88
C GLU A 14 58.33 8.67 -19.73
N LYS A 15 57.16 8.54 -20.37
CA LYS A 15 56.06 9.52 -20.32
C LYS A 15 55.31 9.47 -18.97
N LYS A 16 56.00 9.59 -17.84
CA LYS A 16 55.42 9.51 -16.48
C LYS A 16 54.40 10.61 -16.22
N LEU A 17 54.58 11.79 -16.80
CA LEU A 17 53.60 12.88 -16.68
C LEU A 17 52.27 12.48 -17.35
N GLN A 18 52.32 11.79 -18.49
CA GLN A 18 51.15 11.28 -19.20
C GLN A 18 50.48 10.13 -18.40
N LEU A 19 51.26 9.22 -17.84
CA LEU A 19 50.75 8.16 -16.94
C LEU A 19 50.07 8.75 -15.70
N LEU A 20 50.69 9.73 -15.05
CA LEU A 20 50.13 10.44 -13.89
C LEU A 20 48.82 11.13 -14.26
N SER A 21 48.75 11.76 -15.43
CA SER A 21 47.50 12.40 -15.90
C SER A 21 46.37 11.40 -16.18
N SER A 22 46.70 10.19 -16.65
CA SER A 22 45.71 9.16 -17.00
C SER A 22 45.00 8.55 -15.80
N VAL A 23 45.61 8.65 -14.61
CA VAL A 23 45.05 8.13 -13.34
C VAL A 23 44.37 9.22 -12.52
N CYS A 24 44.41 10.48 -12.98
CA CYS A 24 43.71 11.60 -12.35
C CYS A 24 42.47 11.95 -13.17
N SER A 25 41.29 11.78 -12.57
CA SER A 25 40.03 12.29 -13.11
C SER A 25 39.37 13.21 -12.10
N TYR A 26 38.43 14.05 -12.53
CA TYR A 26 37.63 14.86 -11.62
C TYR A 26 36.95 14.03 -10.51
N SER A 27 36.48 12.82 -10.81
CA SER A 27 35.82 11.94 -9.83
C SER A 27 36.79 11.28 -8.83
N SER A 28 38.10 11.39 -9.03
CA SER A 28 39.14 10.73 -8.24
C SER A 28 40.20 11.69 -7.68
N PHE A 29 40.19 12.95 -8.10
CA PHE A 29 41.20 13.95 -7.74
C PHE A 29 40.58 15.36 -7.66
N PRO A 30 40.87 16.15 -6.61
CA PRO A 30 41.69 15.83 -5.42
C PRO A 30 40.95 15.03 -4.33
N PHE A 31 39.62 14.88 -4.44
CA PHE A 31 38.77 14.21 -3.45
C PHE A 31 38.04 13.01 -4.06
N VAL A 32 37.89 11.91 -3.30
CA VAL A 32 37.11 10.72 -3.71
C VAL A 32 35.76 10.76 -3.01
N GLY A 33 34.67 10.94 -3.75
CA GLY A 33 33.31 10.92 -3.21
C GLY A 33 32.27 11.57 -4.12
N ASN A 34 31.00 11.15 -3.99
CA ASN A 34 29.87 11.74 -4.72
C ASN A 34 29.50 13.06 -4.03
N THR A 35 29.97 14.19 -4.55
CA THR A 35 29.82 15.53 -3.98
C THR A 35 28.39 16.05 -4.18
N ASN A 36 27.46 15.67 -3.32
CA ASN A 36 26.07 16.12 -3.40
C ASN A 36 25.83 17.49 -2.73
N SER A 37 26.86 18.15 -2.17
CA SER A 37 26.77 19.46 -1.54
C SER A 37 27.47 20.56 -2.35
N ASP A 38 26.98 21.81 -2.27
CA ASP A 38 27.64 22.95 -2.92
C ASP A 38 28.99 23.27 -2.27
N ASP A 39 29.17 22.98 -0.98
CA ASP A 39 30.44 23.19 -0.25
C ASP A 39 31.56 22.28 -0.76
N ASP A 40 31.28 20.99 -0.99
CA ASP A 40 32.28 20.07 -1.56
C ASP A 40 32.64 20.44 -3.00
N SER A 41 31.63 20.86 -3.78
CA SER A 41 31.81 21.35 -5.15
C SER A 41 32.63 22.66 -5.19
N LYS A 42 32.47 23.54 -4.20
CA LYS A 42 33.30 24.76 -4.02
C LYS A 42 34.75 24.38 -3.74
N LYS A 43 35.02 23.55 -2.73
CA LYS A 43 36.40 23.13 -2.37
C LYS A 43 37.13 22.52 -3.56
N GLN A 44 36.42 21.72 -4.35
CA GLN A 44 36.98 21.09 -5.54
C GLN A 44 37.27 22.11 -6.66
N SER A 45 36.34 23.04 -6.90
CA SER A 45 36.53 24.13 -7.87
C SER A 45 37.71 25.03 -7.45
N ASP A 46 37.77 25.43 -6.18
CA ASP A 46 38.85 26.25 -5.62
C ASP A 46 40.21 25.58 -5.79
N PHE A 47 40.33 24.29 -5.45
CA PHE A 47 41.58 23.55 -5.62
C PHE A 47 42.07 23.56 -7.08
N LEU A 48 41.16 23.34 -8.04
CA LEU A 48 41.52 23.29 -9.46
C LEU A 48 41.96 24.67 -9.99
N LEU A 49 41.32 25.74 -9.53
CA LEU A 49 41.67 27.12 -9.87
C LEU A 49 43.01 27.52 -9.24
N ASP A 50 43.23 27.19 -7.96
CA ASP A 50 44.47 27.48 -7.24
C ASP A 50 45.66 26.69 -7.85
N LEU A 51 45.43 25.43 -8.23
CA LEU A 51 46.42 24.61 -8.95
C LEU A 51 46.79 25.24 -10.29
N TYR A 52 45.80 25.73 -11.05
CA TYR A 52 46.06 26.39 -12.32
C TYR A 52 46.83 27.70 -12.11
N SER A 53 46.44 28.52 -11.14
CA SER A 53 47.14 29.77 -10.79
C SER A 53 48.59 29.49 -10.43
N PHE A 54 48.84 28.52 -9.55
CA PHE A 54 50.19 28.14 -9.15
C PHE A 54 51.07 27.73 -10.33
N LEU A 55 50.52 26.95 -11.27
CA LEU A 55 51.25 26.53 -12.46
C LEU A 55 51.53 27.70 -13.41
N LYS A 56 50.62 28.67 -13.49
CA LYS A 56 50.77 29.87 -14.32
C LYS A 56 51.80 30.85 -13.76
N ASP A 57 51.83 31.03 -12.43
CA ASP A 57 52.72 31.98 -11.75
C ASP A 57 54.13 31.41 -11.54
N SER A 58 54.33 30.09 -11.74
CA SER A 58 55.65 29.48 -11.66
C SER A 58 56.55 29.92 -12.83
N GLU A 59 57.70 30.55 -12.54
CA GLU A 59 58.66 31.06 -13.54
C GLU A 59 59.39 29.97 -14.36
N TYR A 60 58.93 28.72 -14.34
CA TYR A 60 59.62 27.60 -14.98
C TYR A 60 59.20 27.40 -16.45
N PRO A 61 60.14 27.26 -17.42
CA PRO A 61 59.84 27.05 -18.85
C PRO A 61 58.95 25.84 -19.16
N THR A 62 58.87 24.89 -18.22
CA THR A 62 58.16 23.61 -18.34
C THR A 62 56.64 23.74 -18.10
N TYR A 63 56.13 24.93 -17.74
CA TYR A 63 54.71 25.14 -17.40
C TYR A 63 53.72 24.71 -18.51
N LYS A 64 54.06 24.92 -19.79
CA LYS A 64 53.22 24.48 -20.92
C LYS A 64 53.07 22.96 -20.97
N HIS A 65 54.13 22.22 -20.65
CA HIS A 65 54.08 20.76 -20.61
C HIS A 65 53.22 20.25 -19.45
N PHE A 66 53.24 20.93 -18.30
CA PHE A 66 52.37 20.60 -17.16
C PHE A 66 50.89 20.87 -17.45
N LEU A 67 50.56 22.02 -18.05
CA LEU A 67 49.19 22.34 -18.43
C LEU A 67 48.64 21.37 -19.49
N LEU A 68 49.46 20.97 -20.47
CA LEU A 68 49.09 19.95 -21.46
C LEU A 68 48.84 18.59 -20.82
N ALA A 69 49.63 18.20 -19.81
CA ALA A 69 49.42 16.94 -19.12
C ALA A 69 48.21 16.96 -18.19
N LEU A 70 47.88 18.09 -17.56
CA LEU A 70 46.66 18.20 -16.73
C LEU A 70 45.41 18.54 -17.53
N GLN A 71 45.54 18.81 -18.83
CA GLN A 71 44.42 19.09 -19.71
C GLN A 71 43.29 18.04 -19.60
N PRO A 72 43.54 16.72 -19.52
CA PRO A 72 42.49 15.72 -19.31
C PRO A 72 41.75 15.89 -17.98
N VAL A 73 42.43 16.30 -16.91
CA VAL A 73 41.81 16.56 -15.59
C VAL A 73 40.83 17.72 -15.71
N TYR A 74 41.26 18.83 -16.31
CA TYR A 74 40.39 19.97 -16.58
C TYR A 74 39.28 19.61 -17.57
N GLN A 75 39.52 18.79 -18.60
CA GLN A 75 38.48 18.34 -19.54
C GLN A 75 37.45 17.40 -18.89
N SER A 76 37.87 16.60 -17.90
CA SER A 76 36.99 15.72 -17.11
C SER A 76 36.17 16.46 -16.04
N ALA A 77 36.25 17.80 -16.05
CA ALA A 77 35.71 18.81 -15.13
C ALA A 77 34.35 18.54 -14.44
N PRO A 78 34.06 19.30 -13.36
CA PRO A 78 32.81 19.21 -12.61
C PRO A 78 31.56 19.15 -13.48
N ALA A 79 30.51 18.53 -12.93
CA ALA A 79 29.16 18.74 -13.43
C ALA A 79 28.75 20.23 -13.36
N VAL A 80 29.25 20.97 -12.34
CA VAL A 80 29.00 22.41 -12.10
C VAL A 80 30.24 23.07 -11.47
N TRP A 81 30.69 24.20 -11.98
CA TRP A 81 31.75 25.01 -11.35
C TRP A 81 31.16 25.90 -10.26
N VAL A 82 31.80 25.97 -9.09
CA VAL A 82 31.35 26.84 -7.99
C VAL A 82 32.47 27.84 -7.70
N ILE A 83 32.21 29.15 -7.87
CA ILE A 83 33.22 30.20 -7.72
C ILE A 83 32.78 31.28 -6.72
N ASP A 84 33.72 31.70 -5.89
CA ASP A 84 33.59 32.90 -5.06
C ASP A 84 34.25 34.09 -5.76
N LEU A 85 33.44 35.06 -6.21
CA LEU A 85 33.98 36.26 -6.88
C LEU A 85 34.72 37.18 -5.91
N SER A 86 34.47 37.10 -4.60
CA SER A 86 35.21 37.91 -3.62
C SER A 86 36.69 37.51 -3.53
N GLU A 87 37.04 36.28 -3.93
CA GLU A 87 38.41 35.75 -3.94
C GLU A 87 39.20 36.12 -5.22
N ARG A 88 38.62 36.88 -6.16
CA ARG A 88 39.26 37.37 -7.40
C ARG A 88 39.73 36.28 -8.38
N LYS A 89 38.93 35.21 -8.53
CA LYS A 89 39.28 34.03 -9.33
C LYS A 89 38.71 34.01 -10.75
N ALA A 90 37.97 35.05 -11.19
CA ALA A 90 37.26 35.03 -12.47
C ALA A 90 38.19 34.97 -13.70
N SER A 91 39.32 35.67 -13.66
CA SER A 91 40.31 35.65 -14.76
C SER A 91 40.93 34.26 -14.95
N ILE A 92 41.17 33.54 -13.84
CA ILE A 92 41.68 32.17 -13.83
C ILE A 92 40.59 31.22 -14.34
N LEU A 93 39.35 31.39 -13.87
CA LEU A 93 38.20 30.60 -14.33
C LEU A 93 38.02 30.69 -15.85
N LEU A 94 38.16 31.87 -16.44
CA LEU A 94 38.09 32.05 -17.89
C LEU A 94 39.11 31.16 -18.63
N GLU A 95 40.34 31.09 -18.13
CA GLU A 95 41.38 30.26 -18.74
C GLU A 95 41.08 28.77 -18.59
N VAL A 96 40.61 28.35 -17.41
CA VAL A 96 40.23 26.96 -17.15
C VAL A 96 39.02 26.55 -18.00
N LEU A 97 38.04 27.44 -18.20
CA LEU A 97 36.87 27.18 -19.03
C LEU A 97 37.20 27.01 -20.53
N LYS A 98 38.30 27.61 -21.03
CA LYS A 98 38.75 27.42 -22.42
C LYS A 98 39.19 25.99 -22.73
N PHE A 99 39.53 25.19 -21.72
CA PHE A 99 39.86 23.77 -21.90
C PHE A 99 38.62 22.90 -22.08
N GLN A 100 37.41 23.42 -21.82
CA GLN A 100 36.16 22.66 -21.89
C GLN A 100 35.69 22.52 -23.34
N ALA A 101 35.39 21.29 -23.75
CA ALA A 101 34.80 21.03 -25.08
C ALA A 101 33.32 21.44 -25.16
N VAL A 102 32.63 21.52 -24.02
CA VAL A 102 31.21 21.88 -23.91
C VAL A 102 31.08 22.96 -22.84
N LYS A 103 30.14 23.89 -23.03
CA LYS A 103 29.80 24.90 -22.01
C LYS A 103 29.42 24.24 -20.68
N LYS A 104 29.83 24.82 -19.56
CA LYS A 104 29.59 24.27 -18.22
C LYS A 104 28.71 25.17 -17.36
N PRO A 105 27.87 24.62 -16.47
CA PRO A 105 27.15 25.43 -15.48
C PRO A 105 28.12 26.05 -14.47
N VAL A 106 27.81 27.27 -14.02
CA VAL A 106 28.58 28.00 -13.00
C VAL A 106 27.64 28.50 -11.89
N LYS A 107 28.01 28.25 -10.63
CA LYS A 107 27.36 28.78 -9.43
C LYS A 107 28.26 29.82 -8.73
N LEU A 108 27.67 30.94 -8.32
CA LEU A 108 28.36 31.99 -7.57
C LEU A 108 28.02 31.90 -6.07
N VAL A 109 29.01 32.00 -5.18
CA VAL A 109 28.81 31.89 -3.72
C VAL A 109 29.21 33.12 -2.90
N GLY A 110 29.93 34.07 -3.51
CA GLY A 110 30.31 35.35 -2.90
C GLY A 110 30.28 36.52 -3.89
N TRP A 111 30.34 37.74 -3.36
CA TRP A 111 30.13 38.99 -4.09
C TRP A 111 31.42 39.81 -4.11
N SER A 112 31.78 40.35 -5.26
CA SER A 112 32.88 41.32 -5.37
C SER A 112 32.32 42.70 -5.70
N ASP A 113 32.78 43.72 -4.97
CA ASP A 113 32.52 45.12 -5.31
C ASP A 113 33.52 45.66 -6.34
N GLU A 114 34.55 44.88 -6.72
CA GLU A 114 35.54 45.29 -7.71
C GLU A 114 35.03 45.12 -9.15
N GLU A 115 34.92 46.24 -9.88
CA GLU A 115 34.45 46.24 -11.27
C GLU A 115 35.33 45.40 -12.20
N ASN A 116 36.64 45.35 -11.97
CA ASN A 116 37.55 44.54 -12.78
C ASN A 116 37.27 43.03 -12.66
N GLU A 117 36.92 42.58 -11.46
CA GLU A 117 36.59 41.18 -11.22
C GLU A 117 35.23 40.82 -11.84
N GLN A 118 34.24 41.72 -11.70
CA GLN A 118 32.95 41.60 -12.37
C GLN A 118 33.10 41.53 -13.89
N ARG A 119 33.91 42.42 -14.48
CA ARG A 119 34.22 42.42 -15.93
C ARG A 119 34.94 41.15 -16.36
N SER A 120 35.89 40.66 -15.56
CA SER A 120 36.59 39.40 -15.82
C SER A 120 35.62 38.22 -15.83
N PHE A 121 34.64 38.20 -14.92
CA PHE A 121 33.60 37.17 -14.92
C PHE A 121 32.70 37.25 -16.17
N LEU A 122 32.31 38.45 -16.62
CA LEU A 122 31.53 38.62 -17.85
C LEU A 122 32.24 38.08 -19.10
N GLN A 123 33.57 37.98 -19.08
CA GLN A 123 34.34 37.32 -20.15
C GLN A 123 34.18 35.79 -20.16
N CYS A 124 33.78 35.18 -19.04
CA CYS A 124 33.54 33.74 -18.93
C CYS A 124 32.26 33.30 -19.66
N LEU A 125 31.27 34.19 -19.79
CA LEU A 125 29.92 33.87 -20.29
C LEU A 125 29.84 33.06 -21.59
N PRO A 126 30.70 33.25 -22.61
CA PRO A 126 30.68 32.42 -23.82
C PRO A 126 30.88 30.93 -23.55
N ASN A 127 31.57 30.57 -22.47
CA ASN A 127 31.87 29.19 -22.06
C ASN A 127 30.93 28.67 -20.95
N VAL A 128 29.97 29.47 -20.51
CA VAL A 128 28.99 29.11 -19.47
C VAL A 128 27.70 28.64 -20.12
N SER A 129 27.17 27.50 -19.67
CA SER A 129 25.88 26.98 -20.15
C SER A 129 24.70 27.52 -19.33
N GLU A 130 24.92 27.67 -18.02
CA GLU A 130 23.88 28.05 -17.07
C GLU A 130 24.53 28.75 -15.87
N LEU A 131 23.91 29.83 -15.40
CA LEU A 131 24.34 30.60 -14.23
C LEU A 131 23.35 30.39 -13.10
N GLY A 132 23.87 30.10 -11.91
CA GLY A 132 23.13 30.09 -10.66
C GLY A 132 23.91 30.71 -9.51
N PHE A 133 23.27 30.83 -8.37
CA PHE A 133 23.89 31.28 -7.12
C PHE A 133 23.67 30.19 -6.07
N SER A 134 24.66 29.93 -5.21
CA SER A 134 24.49 28.92 -4.16
C SER A 134 23.65 29.46 -3.02
N GLN A 135 22.81 28.58 -2.48
CA GLN A 135 22.05 28.83 -1.27
C GLN A 135 22.93 28.70 0.00
N ASP A 136 24.07 28.01 -0.07
CA ASP A 136 24.95 27.62 1.06
C ASP A 136 25.82 28.74 1.65
N ASN A 137 25.37 29.99 1.56
CA ASN A 137 25.71 30.99 2.59
C ASN A 137 25.12 30.64 3.98
N LEU A 138 24.82 29.37 4.24
CA LEU A 138 23.91 28.87 5.29
C LEU A 138 24.48 27.71 6.14
N SER A 139 25.76 27.34 6.03
CA SER A 139 26.35 26.35 6.97
C SER A 139 27.05 27.00 8.17
N PRO A 140 26.98 26.41 9.39
CA PRO A 140 27.25 27.11 10.67
C PRO A 140 28.72 27.18 11.10
N PHE A 141 29.66 26.80 10.24
CA PHE A 141 31.06 26.56 10.63
C PHE A 141 32.04 27.49 9.92
N GLN A 142 31.91 28.80 10.15
CA GLN A 142 33.05 29.73 10.08
C GLN A 142 32.75 30.98 10.94
N ARG A 143 33.69 31.31 11.83
CA ARG A 143 33.59 32.36 12.86
C ARG A 143 33.63 33.79 12.29
N LEU A 144 32.62 34.19 11.54
CA LEU A 144 32.35 35.60 11.17
C LEU A 144 30.83 35.87 11.32
N PRO A 145 30.40 37.13 11.56
CA PRO A 145 29.00 37.41 11.88
C PRO A 145 28.11 36.98 10.71
N VAL A 146 27.18 36.06 11.01
CA VAL A 146 26.22 35.45 10.09
C VAL A 146 25.52 36.52 9.25
N ARG A 147 25.94 36.69 8.00
CA ARG A 147 25.11 37.38 7.01
C ARG A 147 24.09 36.35 6.53
N HIS A 148 22.93 36.32 7.18
CA HIS A 148 21.73 35.74 6.58
C HIS A 148 21.65 36.20 5.12
N PHE A 149 21.22 35.33 4.20
CA PHE A 149 20.93 35.73 2.81
C PHE A 149 20.06 37.00 2.84
N ASN A 150 20.68 38.15 2.61
CA ASN A 150 19.98 39.40 2.53
C ASN A 150 19.67 39.60 1.04
N SER A 151 18.42 39.30 0.67
CA SER A 151 17.96 39.40 -0.72
C SER A 151 18.32 40.75 -1.32
N LYS A 152 18.38 41.81 -0.50
CA LYS A 152 18.74 43.16 -0.92
C LYS A 152 20.18 43.29 -1.43
N GLU A 153 21.17 42.71 -0.75
CA GLU A 153 22.59 42.74 -1.14
C GLU A 153 22.81 41.88 -2.38
N ALA A 154 22.18 40.71 -2.43
CA ALA A 154 22.22 39.84 -3.60
C ALA A 154 21.60 40.51 -4.83
N ILE A 155 20.43 41.16 -4.69
CA ILE A 155 19.79 41.94 -5.76
C ILE A 155 20.68 43.09 -6.20
N LYS A 156 21.28 43.83 -5.24
CA LYS A 156 22.23 44.90 -5.59
C LYS A 156 23.40 44.38 -6.40
N PHE A 157 24.01 43.27 -6.00
CA PHE A 157 25.12 42.69 -6.75
C PHE A 157 24.68 42.21 -8.14
N ILE A 158 23.59 41.47 -8.24
CA ILE A 158 23.07 40.98 -9.53
C ILE A 158 22.77 42.15 -10.47
N VAL A 159 22.04 43.16 -9.99
CA VAL A 159 21.66 44.30 -10.85
C VAL A 159 22.84 45.21 -11.13
N HIS A 160 23.61 45.63 -10.11
CA HIS A 160 24.69 46.59 -10.28
C HIS A 160 25.98 45.94 -10.77
N GLY A 161 26.42 44.87 -10.11
CA GLY A 161 27.70 44.21 -10.36
C GLY A 161 27.72 43.32 -11.60
N LEU A 162 26.58 42.75 -12.01
CA LEU A 162 26.52 41.90 -13.20
C LEU A 162 25.77 42.56 -14.36
N PHE A 163 24.47 42.81 -14.22
CA PHE A 163 23.65 43.26 -15.35
C PHE A 163 23.97 44.68 -15.81
N ASN A 164 24.17 45.64 -14.90
CA ASN A 164 24.59 46.98 -15.27
C ASN A 164 26.02 46.99 -15.81
N GLN A 165 26.95 46.23 -15.22
CA GLN A 165 28.29 46.12 -15.78
C GLN A 165 28.28 45.49 -17.18
N ALA A 166 27.43 44.51 -17.43
CA ALA A 166 27.23 43.96 -18.77
C ALA A 166 26.71 45.03 -19.73
N ALA A 167 25.69 45.80 -19.35
CA ALA A 167 25.19 46.91 -20.17
C ALA A 167 26.26 48.00 -20.45
N VAL A 168 27.14 48.28 -19.46
CA VAL A 168 28.29 49.17 -19.65
C VAL A 168 29.29 48.56 -20.63
N CYS A 169 29.60 47.27 -20.51
CA CYS A 169 30.47 46.57 -21.46
C CYS A 169 29.91 46.58 -22.88
N ASP A 170 28.61 46.35 -23.06
CA ASP A 170 27.92 46.41 -24.36
C ASP A 170 28.10 47.79 -25.00
N ARG A 171 27.97 48.86 -24.21
CA ARG A 171 28.16 50.23 -24.69
C ARG A 171 29.62 50.54 -25.03
N ASP A 172 30.55 50.11 -24.19
CA ASP A 172 31.96 50.48 -24.29
C ASP A 172 32.71 49.64 -25.34
N THR A 173 32.32 48.37 -25.53
CA THR A 173 33.01 47.40 -26.41
C THR A 173 32.18 46.89 -27.58
N GLY A 174 30.85 47.04 -27.55
CA GLY A 174 29.94 46.46 -28.54
C GLY A 174 29.71 44.95 -28.40
N GLU A 175 30.38 44.28 -27.47
CA GLU A 175 30.17 42.87 -27.16
C GLU A 175 28.81 42.73 -26.46
N LYS A 176 27.85 41.99 -27.04
CA LYS A 176 26.49 41.82 -26.49
C LYS A 176 26.46 40.99 -25.18
N LYS A 177 27.23 41.38 -24.17
CA LYS A 177 27.36 40.73 -22.85
C LYS A 177 26.03 40.68 -22.12
N LEU A 178 25.20 41.73 -22.22
CA LEU A 178 23.90 41.73 -21.57
C LEU A 178 23.00 40.61 -22.12
N GLN A 179 23.02 40.40 -23.44
CA GLN A 179 22.30 39.31 -24.08
C GLN A 179 22.88 37.95 -23.72
N LEU A 180 24.22 37.82 -23.68
CA LEU A 180 24.89 36.58 -23.26
C LEU A 180 24.57 36.23 -21.79
N LEU A 181 24.60 37.21 -20.89
CA LEU A 181 24.28 37.03 -19.48
C LEU A 181 22.82 36.59 -19.30
N SER A 182 21.89 37.22 -20.03
CA SER A 182 20.49 36.79 -20.06
C SER A 182 20.34 35.34 -20.54
N SER A 183 21.09 34.93 -21.58
CA SER A 183 20.97 33.60 -22.16
C SER A 183 21.42 32.45 -21.26
N VAL A 184 22.26 32.72 -20.26
CA VAL A 184 22.72 31.72 -19.29
C VAL A 184 21.87 31.72 -18.02
N CYS A 185 20.93 32.65 -17.87
CA CYS A 185 20.00 32.70 -16.74
C CYS A 185 18.69 32.01 -17.12
N SER A 186 18.29 31.01 -16.34
CA SER A 186 17.00 30.34 -16.46
C SER A 186 16.32 30.34 -15.10
N TYR A 187 14.98 30.32 -15.01
CA TYR A 187 14.34 30.17 -13.70
C TYR A 187 14.78 28.87 -13.00
N SER A 188 15.15 27.82 -13.74
CA SER A 188 15.62 26.56 -13.17
C SER A 188 16.93 26.65 -12.37
N SER A 189 17.76 27.66 -12.65
CA SER A 189 19.06 27.88 -11.99
C SER A 189 19.22 29.22 -11.30
N PHE A 190 18.44 30.21 -11.73
CA PHE A 190 18.49 31.59 -11.30
C PHE A 190 17.27 31.93 -10.44
N PRO A 191 17.44 32.61 -9.30
CA PRO A 191 18.71 32.97 -8.67
C PRO A 191 19.46 31.78 -8.08
N PHE A 192 18.81 30.69 -7.67
CA PHE A 192 19.50 29.56 -7.04
C PHE A 192 18.79 28.25 -7.32
N VAL A 193 19.52 27.14 -7.19
CA VAL A 193 18.99 25.77 -7.34
C VAL A 193 18.73 25.21 -5.94
N GLY A 194 17.47 25.23 -5.49
CA GLY A 194 17.03 24.54 -4.26
C GLY A 194 16.38 23.18 -4.55
N ASP A 195 16.05 22.43 -3.50
CA ASP A 195 15.19 21.24 -3.65
C ASP A 195 13.79 21.69 -4.10
N ARG A 196 13.43 21.42 -5.35
CA ARG A 196 12.14 21.81 -5.93
C ARG A 196 10.95 21.09 -5.29
N ASN A 197 11.20 20.06 -4.48
CA ASN A 197 10.15 19.39 -3.70
C ASN A 197 9.89 20.10 -2.35
N SER A 198 10.73 21.07 -1.97
CA SER A 198 10.56 21.89 -0.77
C SER A 198 9.78 23.17 -1.09
N ASP A 199 8.58 23.29 -0.51
CA ASP A 199 7.79 24.54 -0.52
C ASP A 199 8.60 25.74 0.00
N ASN A 200 9.58 25.51 0.87
CA ASN A 200 10.38 26.56 1.46
C ASN A 200 11.36 27.19 0.45
N ASP A 201 12.02 26.37 -0.35
CA ASP A 201 13.02 26.87 -1.31
C ASP A 201 12.34 27.45 -2.54
N SER A 202 11.23 26.85 -2.98
CA SER A 202 10.34 27.44 -4.01
C SER A 202 9.75 28.79 -3.58
N LYS A 203 9.39 28.94 -2.29
CA LYS A 203 8.98 30.22 -1.70
C LYS A 203 10.10 31.26 -1.78
N LYS A 204 11.29 30.94 -1.28
CA LYS A 204 12.43 31.88 -1.30
C LYS A 204 12.76 32.33 -2.72
N GLN A 205 12.71 31.41 -3.69
CA GLN A 205 13.03 31.73 -5.08
C GLN A 205 11.98 32.66 -5.69
N SER A 206 10.69 32.36 -5.48
CA SER A 206 9.58 33.23 -5.94
C SER A 206 9.65 34.61 -5.29
N GLU A 207 9.90 34.67 -3.98
CA GLU A 207 10.08 35.93 -3.23
C GLU A 207 11.24 36.76 -3.76
N PHE A 208 12.38 36.15 -4.05
CA PHE A 208 13.53 36.83 -4.63
C PHE A 208 13.21 37.42 -6.02
N MET A 209 12.53 36.66 -6.89
CA MET A 209 12.20 37.13 -8.24
C MET A 209 11.24 38.32 -8.22
N LEU A 210 10.29 38.33 -7.27
CA LEU A 210 9.39 39.45 -7.04
C LEU A 210 10.14 40.68 -6.48
N ASP A 211 11.06 40.48 -5.54
CA ASP A 211 11.91 41.56 -5.01
C ASP A 211 12.81 42.17 -6.09
N LEU A 212 13.40 41.34 -6.95
CA LEU A 212 14.22 41.78 -8.07
C LEU A 212 13.41 42.62 -9.07
N TYR A 213 12.20 42.16 -9.41
CA TYR A 213 11.31 42.89 -10.30
C TYR A 213 10.90 44.25 -9.71
N SER A 214 10.48 44.24 -8.43
CA SER A 214 10.13 45.46 -7.68
C SER A 214 11.30 46.45 -7.67
N PHE A 215 12.51 45.97 -7.40
CA PHE A 215 13.71 46.81 -7.34
C PHE A 215 14.03 47.46 -8.69
N LEU A 216 13.90 46.72 -9.78
CA LEU A 216 14.15 47.24 -11.13
C LEU A 216 13.08 48.24 -11.57
N LYS A 217 11.82 47.99 -11.21
CA LYS A 217 10.69 48.84 -11.59
C LYS A 217 10.65 50.17 -10.83
N ASP A 218 10.86 50.14 -9.51
CA ASP A 218 10.75 51.34 -8.67
C ASP A 218 11.95 52.30 -8.82
N SER A 219 12.99 51.87 -9.55
CA SER A 219 14.19 52.65 -9.77
C SER A 219 14.00 53.75 -10.82
N LYS A 220 14.51 54.94 -10.53
CA LYS A 220 14.59 56.06 -11.49
C LYS A 220 15.71 55.89 -12.52
N ASN A 221 16.54 54.85 -12.42
CA ASN A 221 17.70 54.66 -13.28
C ASN A 221 17.29 54.10 -14.66
N PRO A 222 17.53 54.82 -15.78
CA PRO A 222 17.18 54.36 -17.12
C PRO A 222 17.84 53.03 -17.53
N SER A 223 19.01 52.71 -16.96
CA SER A 223 19.70 51.43 -17.21
C SER A 223 18.87 50.24 -16.72
N TYR A 224 18.07 50.40 -15.67
CA TYR A 224 17.37 49.27 -15.05
C TYR A 224 16.19 48.81 -15.92
N LYS A 225 15.65 49.69 -16.76
CA LYS A 225 14.69 49.32 -17.80
C LYS A 225 15.31 48.37 -18.84
N HIS A 226 16.58 48.60 -19.20
CA HIS A 226 17.31 47.73 -20.12
C HIS A 226 17.64 46.38 -19.46
N VAL A 227 18.00 46.39 -18.18
CA VAL A 227 18.19 45.16 -17.38
C VAL A 227 16.89 44.38 -17.27
N LEU A 228 15.76 45.04 -17.03
CA LEU A 228 14.46 44.39 -16.95
C LEU A 228 14.07 43.72 -18.27
N LEU A 229 14.31 44.41 -19.41
CA LEU A 229 14.12 43.82 -20.74
C LEU A 229 15.04 42.62 -20.97
N ALA A 230 16.30 42.69 -20.51
CA ALA A 230 17.23 41.56 -20.60
C ALA A 230 16.83 40.38 -19.69
N LEU A 231 16.18 40.64 -18.56
CA LEU A 231 15.67 39.59 -17.66
C LEU A 231 14.30 39.05 -18.07
N GLN A 232 13.61 39.69 -19.01
CA GLN A 232 12.29 39.25 -19.48
C GLN A 232 12.26 37.76 -19.91
N PRO A 233 13.26 37.21 -20.64
CA PRO A 233 13.33 35.78 -20.93
C PRO A 233 13.42 34.91 -19.68
N VAL A 234 14.07 35.37 -18.60
CA VAL A 234 14.17 34.64 -17.34
C VAL A 234 12.80 34.53 -16.67
N TYR A 235 12.05 35.65 -16.61
CA TYR A 235 10.67 35.65 -16.13
C TYR A 235 9.75 34.80 -17.03
N GLN A 236 9.97 34.79 -18.35
CA GLN A 236 9.23 33.97 -19.32
C GLN A 236 9.58 32.47 -19.27
N SER A 237 10.82 32.12 -18.90
CA SER A 237 11.33 30.74 -18.74
C SER A 237 10.79 30.01 -17.50
N ALA A 238 9.58 30.41 -17.12
CA ALA A 238 8.98 30.37 -15.81
C ALA A 238 8.93 29.03 -15.06
N PRO A 239 8.77 29.10 -13.72
CA PRO A 239 8.66 27.94 -12.84
C PRO A 239 7.57 26.96 -13.24
N ALA A 240 7.65 25.74 -12.68
CA ALA A 240 6.52 24.83 -12.64
C ALA A 240 5.34 25.40 -11.81
N VAL A 241 5.61 26.16 -10.73
CA VAL A 241 4.62 26.76 -9.81
C VAL A 241 5.17 28.04 -9.17
N TRP A 242 4.39 29.12 -9.07
CA TRP A 242 4.72 30.32 -8.29
C TRP A 242 4.29 30.17 -6.83
N VAL A 243 5.15 30.49 -5.87
CA VAL A 243 4.84 30.37 -4.43
C VAL A 243 4.83 31.75 -3.77
N ILE A 244 3.69 32.19 -3.22
CA ILE A 244 3.53 33.56 -2.70
C ILE A 244 2.94 33.63 -1.28
N ASP A 245 3.47 34.56 -0.50
CA ASP A 245 2.96 34.98 0.80
C ASP A 245 2.23 36.32 0.69
N LEU A 246 0.89 36.29 0.58
CA LEU A 246 0.06 37.49 0.44
C LEU A 246 0.01 38.34 1.73
N SER A 247 0.43 37.80 2.87
CA SER A 247 0.49 38.56 4.13
C SER A 247 1.64 39.57 4.17
N LYS A 248 2.70 39.31 3.39
CA LYS A 248 3.94 40.10 3.41
C LYS A 248 4.13 40.96 2.17
N ARG A 249 3.40 40.67 1.08
CA ARG A 249 3.66 41.24 -0.24
C ARG A 249 2.39 41.73 -0.91
N LYS A 250 2.54 42.78 -1.73
CA LYS A 250 1.45 43.29 -2.56
C LYS A 250 1.26 42.35 -3.75
N ALA A 251 0.03 41.83 -3.93
CA ALA A 251 -0.31 41.00 -5.08
C ALA A 251 -0.16 41.72 -6.43
N SER A 252 -0.11 43.05 -6.44
CA SER A 252 0.12 43.86 -7.65
C SER A 252 1.44 43.55 -8.34
N ILE A 253 2.51 43.25 -7.59
CA ILE A 253 3.81 42.91 -8.19
C ILE A 253 3.73 41.54 -8.87
N LEU A 254 3.01 40.59 -8.25
CA LEU A 254 2.77 39.28 -8.84
C LEU A 254 2.00 39.39 -10.16
N LEU A 255 0.95 40.23 -10.21
CA LEU A 255 0.17 40.47 -11.43
C LEU A 255 1.08 40.86 -12.60
N GLU A 256 1.94 41.86 -12.40
CA GLU A 256 2.83 42.34 -13.46
C GLU A 256 3.85 41.28 -13.92
N VAL A 257 4.37 40.48 -12.98
CA VAL A 257 5.26 39.38 -13.32
C VAL A 257 4.52 38.26 -14.06
N LEU A 258 3.24 38.05 -13.75
CA LEU A 258 2.37 37.11 -14.46
C LEU A 258 1.97 37.62 -15.86
N GLU A 259 1.88 38.93 -16.07
CA GLU A 259 1.65 39.53 -17.40
C GLU A 259 2.82 39.29 -18.36
N LEU A 260 4.04 39.09 -17.84
CA LEU A 260 5.19 38.72 -18.65
C LEU A 260 5.14 37.28 -19.18
N GLN A 261 4.24 36.44 -18.65
CA GLN A 261 4.17 35.01 -18.94
C GLN A 261 3.50 34.74 -20.28
N THR A 262 4.03 33.77 -21.03
CA THR A 262 3.44 33.34 -22.30
C THR A 262 2.27 32.36 -22.13
N VAL A 263 2.18 31.71 -20.97
CA VAL A 263 1.13 30.75 -20.61
C VAL A 263 0.70 30.96 -19.17
N LYS A 264 -0.54 30.59 -18.85
CA LYS A 264 -1.04 30.62 -17.46
C LYS A 264 -0.21 29.70 -16.57
N LYS A 265 0.04 30.12 -15.32
CA LYS A 265 0.90 29.38 -14.39
C LYS A 265 0.18 28.96 -13.11
N PRO A 266 0.54 27.82 -12.49
CA PRO A 266 0.05 27.47 -11.17
C PRO A 266 0.58 28.45 -10.10
N VAL A 267 -0.25 28.77 -9.12
CA VAL A 267 0.11 29.61 -7.97
C VAL A 267 -0.23 28.88 -6.67
N LYS A 268 0.73 28.82 -5.75
CA LYS A 268 0.61 28.23 -4.41
C LYS A 268 0.73 29.31 -3.34
N LEU A 269 -0.25 29.41 -2.46
CA LEU A 269 -0.27 30.36 -1.36
C LEU A 269 0.36 29.75 -0.09
N VAL A 270 1.32 30.44 0.51
CA VAL A 270 1.98 30.04 1.76
C VAL A 270 1.65 30.98 2.94
N GLY A 271 0.93 32.07 2.67
CA GLY A 271 0.46 33.03 3.66
C GLY A 271 -0.57 33.97 3.04
N TRP A 272 -1.43 34.54 3.87
CA TRP A 272 -2.63 35.26 3.43
C TRP A 272 -2.99 36.46 4.31
N SER A 273 -3.75 37.39 3.74
CA SER A 273 -4.30 38.56 4.43
C SER A 273 -5.79 38.67 4.12
N ASN A 274 -6.60 38.95 5.15
CA ASN A 274 -8.03 39.24 5.01
C ASN A 274 -8.31 40.70 4.62
N GLU A 275 -7.28 41.50 4.34
CA GLU A 275 -7.45 42.86 3.85
C GLU A 275 -8.12 42.85 2.46
N LYS A 276 -9.24 43.58 2.34
CA LYS A 276 -10.04 43.67 1.11
C LYS A 276 -9.21 44.10 -0.10
N THR A 277 -8.26 45.02 0.10
CA THR A 277 -7.36 45.54 -0.94
C THR A 277 -6.38 44.48 -1.45
N VAL A 278 -5.84 43.65 -0.55
CA VAL A 278 -4.93 42.55 -0.91
C VAL A 278 -5.68 41.48 -1.70
N ILE A 279 -6.88 41.09 -1.25
CA ILE A 279 -7.74 40.13 -1.94
C ILE A 279 -8.09 40.62 -3.34
N ARG A 280 -8.59 41.85 -3.48
CA ARG A 280 -8.94 42.44 -4.79
C ARG A 280 -7.73 42.50 -5.73
N SER A 281 -6.56 42.85 -5.21
CA SER A 281 -5.32 42.85 -6.00
C SER A 281 -4.95 41.44 -6.48
N PHE A 282 -5.16 40.41 -5.65
CA PHE A 282 -4.92 39.02 -6.04
C PHE A 282 -5.94 38.50 -7.07
N LEU A 283 -7.21 38.89 -6.97
CA LEU A 283 -8.24 38.51 -7.96
C LEU A 283 -7.90 38.99 -9.38
N GLN A 284 -7.13 40.08 -9.52
CA GLN A 284 -6.64 40.54 -10.81
C GLN A 284 -5.65 39.55 -11.45
N CYS A 285 -4.93 38.76 -10.64
CA CYS A 285 -3.97 37.78 -11.13
C CYS A 285 -4.63 36.57 -11.82
N LEU A 286 -5.92 36.29 -11.53
CA LEU A 286 -6.60 35.06 -11.95
C LEU A 286 -6.64 34.85 -13.47
N ASP A 287 -6.60 35.93 -14.25
CA ASP A 287 -6.55 35.84 -15.71
C ASP A 287 -5.29 35.11 -16.22
N TYR A 288 -4.22 35.12 -15.42
CA TYR A 288 -2.91 34.52 -15.73
C TYR A 288 -2.61 33.25 -14.91
N VAL A 289 -3.53 32.80 -14.06
CA VAL A 289 -3.36 31.61 -13.21
C VAL A 289 -4.03 30.40 -13.85
N SER A 290 -3.33 29.25 -13.86
CA SER A 290 -3.89 27.98 -14.36
C SER A 290 -4.46 27.11 -13.26
N GLN A 291 -3.83 27.13 -12.08
CA GLN A 291 -4.22 26.35 -10.91
C GLN A 291 -3.91 27.16 -9.65
N LEU A 292 -4.80 27.12 -8.66
CA LEU A 292 -4.59 27.72 -7.35
C LEU A 292 -4.51 26.62 -6.29
N GLY A 293 -3.49 26.67 -5.44
CA GLY A 293 -3.34 25.78 -4.29
C GLY A 293 -2.74 26.48 -3.07
N MET A 294 -2.64 25.77 -1.96
CA MET A 294 -2.03 26.25 -0.71
C MET A 294 -0.97 25.26 -0.20
N SER A 295 -0.08 25.74 0.68
CA SER A 295 1.00 24.93 1.26
C SER A 295 0.58 24.05 2.43
N GLU A 296 1.14 22.84 2.46
CA GLU A 296 0.83 21.77 3.40
C GLU A 296 1.13 22.13 4.88
N ARG A 297 2.01 23.11 5.14
CA ARG A 297 2.40 23.42 6.53
C ARG A 297 1.39 24.24 7.33
N HIS A 298 0.39 24.85 6.68
CA HIS A 298 -0.53 25.80 7.33
C HIS A 298 -2.01 25.67 6.90
N PHE A 299 -2.39 24.67 6.10
CA PHE A 299 -3.68 24.68 5.39
C PHE A 299 -4.92 24.38 6.22
N ASN A 300 -4.83 23.60 7.31
CA ASN A 300 -6.00 23.28 8.14
C ASN A 300 -6.24 24.29 9.29
N SER A 301 -5.79 25.53 9.10
CA SER A 301 -6.02 26.61 10.07
C SER A 301 -7.37 27.29 9.77
N LYS A 302 -8.08 27.67 10.83
CA LYS A 302 -9.35 28.42 10.72
C LYS A 302 -9.17 29.72 9.92
N GLU A 303 -7.99 30.32 9.98
CA GLU A 303 -7.61 31.53 9.25
C GLU A 303 -7.49 31.28 7.74
N ALA A 304 -6.97 30.12 7.32
CA ALA A 304 -6.88 29.74 5.91
C ALA A 304 -8.28 29.58 5.29
N ILE A 305 -9.15 28.86 6.00
CA ILE A 305 -10.54 28.63 5.58
C ILE A 305 -11.28 29.96 5.47
N LYS A 306 -11.18 30.81 6.50
CA LYS A 306 -11.74 32.18 6.48
C LYS A 306 -11.24 33.00 5.30
N PHE A 307 -9.94 32.96 5.02
CA PHE A 307 -9.37 33.68 3.89
C PHE A 307 -9.96 33.22 2.55
N LEU A 308 -10.07 31.91 2.32
CA LEU A 308 -10.65 31.40 1.07
C LEU A 308 -12.13 31.73 0.93
N VAL A 309 -12.91 31.59 2.01
CA VAL A 309 -14.31 32.01 2.01
C VAL A 309 -14.42 33.50 1.64
N ASN A 310 -13.59 34.35 2.25
CA ASN A 310 -13.52 35.78 1.91
C ASN A 310 -13.07 36.00 0.46
N LEU A 311 -12.15 35.21 -0.07
CA LEU A 311 -11.68 35.31 -1.46
C LEU A 311 -12.82 35.07 -2.46
N PHE A 312 -13.63 34.01 -2.24
CA PHE A 312 -14.80 33.72 -3.09
C PHE A 312 -15.92 34.76 -2.92
N ILE A 313 -16.18 35.21 -1.69
CA ILE A 313 -17.13 36.30 -1.41
C ILE A 313 -16.73 37.57 -2.17
N GLN A 314 -15.46 37.96 -2.07
CA GLN A 314 -14.93 39.14 -2.76
C GLN A 314 -14.97 39.00 -4.28
N ALA A 315 -14.72 37.81 -4.82
CA ALA A 315 -14.87 37.56 -6.26
C ALA A 315 -16.33 37.78 -6.71
N ALA A 316 -17.30 37.27 -5.97
CA ALA A 316 -18.72 37.49 -6.25
C ALA A 316 -19.14 38.97 -6.13
N GLU A 317 -18.56 39.69 -5.17
CA GLU A 317 -18.72 41.13 -5.00
C GLU A 317 -18.17 41.91 -6.19
N CYS A 318 -16.97 41.56 -6.66
CA CYS A 318 -16.36 42.16 -7.85
C CYS A 318 -17.21 41.92 -9.10
N ASP A 319 -17.76 40.72 -9.29
CA ASP A 319 -18.62 40.40 -10.43
C ASP A 319 -19.88 41.29 -10.46
N LYS A 320 -20.44 41.62 -9.29
CA LYS A 320 -21.58 42.55 -9.18
C LYS A 320 -21.18 44.02 -9.40
N GLU A 321 -20.05 44.45 -8.84
CA GLU A 321 -19.60 45.84 -8.88
C GLU A 321 -19.09 46.24 -10.28
N THR A 322 -18.36 45.33 -10.95
CA THR A 322 -17.60 45.63 -12.17
C THR A 322 -18.16 44.95 -13.43
N GLY A 323 -19.00 43.92 -13.28
CA GLY A 323 -19.48 43.09 -14.40
C GLY A 323 -18.44 42.08 -14.92
N GLU A 324 -17.29 41.96 -14.26
CA GLU A 324 -16.29 40.95 -14.56
C GLU A 324 -16.77 39.54 -14.15
N ARG A 325 -16.06 38.48 -14.58
CA ARG A 325 -16.36 37.08 -14.24
C ARG A 325 -15.30 36.47 -13.33
N LYS A 326 -14.85 37.22 -12.33
CA LYS A 326 -13.81 36.82 -11.37
C LYS A 326 -14.20 35.61 -10.57
N LEU A 327 -15.46 35.45 -10.18
CA LEU A 327 -15.91 34.25 -9.47
C LEU A 327 -15.80 33.00 -10.34
N GLN A 328 -16.19 33.10 -11.61
CA GLN A 328 -16.05 32.00 -12.57
C GLN A 328 -14.57 31.68 -12.87
N LEU A 329 -13.72 32.70 -12.99
CA LEU A 329 -12.27 32.52 -13.17
C LEU A 329 -11.65 31.83 -11.96
N LEU A 330 -12.00 32.26 -10.74
CA LEU A 330 -11.53 31.64 -9.50
C LEU A 330 -11.97 30.18 -9.40
N SER A 331 -13.22 29.88 -9.75
CA SER A 331 -13.71 28.50 -9.84
C SER A 331 -12.89 27.65 -10.81
N SER A 332 -12.54 28.19 -11.98
CA SER A 332 -11.83 27.46 -13.04
C SER A 332 -10.39 27.06 -12.68
N VAL A 333 -9.76 27.77 -11.73
CA VAL A 333 -8.39 27.46 -11.28
C VAL A 333 -8.36 26.53 -10.06
N CYS A 334 -9.52 26.15 -9.52
CA CYS A 334 -9.64 25.27 -8.36
C CYS A 334 -10.14 23.88 -8.79
N SER A 335 -9.44 22.83 -8.36
CA SER A 335 -9.86 21.43 -8.53
C SER A 335 -9.48 20.64 -7.29
N TYR A 336 -10.15 19.53 -6.98
CA TYR A 336 -9.84 18.72 -5.79
C TYR A 336 -8.36 18.30 -5.71
N SER A 337 -7.73 17.97 -6.85
CA SER A 337 -6.31 17.56 -6.91
C SER A 337 -5.31 18.70 -6.77
N SER A 338 -5.75 19.96 -6.93
CA SER A 338 -4.87 21.13 -6.88
C SER A 338 -5.24 22.15 -5.80
N PHE A 339 -6.44 21.99 -5.23
CA PHE A 339 -7.09 22.89 -4.29
C PHE A 339 -7.89 22.06 -3.26
N PRO A 340 -7.74 22.30 -1.96
CA PRO A 340 -7.00 23.41 -1.34
C PRO A 340 -5.47 23.23 -1.35
N PHE A 341 -4.91 22.03 -1.59
CA PHE A 341 -3.46 21.82 -1.60
C PHE A 341 -3.00 20.87 -2.71
N VAL A 342 -1.70 20.95 -3.04
CA VAL A 342 -1.01 20.21 -4.11
C VAL A 342 0.00 19.26 -3.46
N GLY A 343 -0.27 17.95 -3.48
CA GLY A 343 0.58 16.91 -2.88
C GLY A 343 0.04 15.49 -3.11
N ASN A 344 0.91 14.48 -3.14
CA ASN A 344 0.53 13.09 -3.35
C ASN A 344 0.00 12.51 -2.02
N THR A 345 -1.32 12.45 -1.85
CA THR A 345 -2.01 12.00 -0.63
C THR A 345 -1.86 10.50 -0.42
N ASN A 346 -0.67 10.08 0.01
CA ASN A 346 -0.36 8.66 0.23
C ASN A 346 -0.74 8.19 1.65
N SER A 347 -1.24 9.07 2.53
CA SER A 347 -1.67 8.74 3.90
C SER A 347 -3.16 9.01 4.14
N ASP A 348 -3.79 8.21 5.00
CA ASP A 348 -5.18 8.41 5.44
C ASP A 348 -5.37 9.74 6.20
N ASP A 349 -4.32 10.23 6.88
CA ASP A 349 -4.36 11.46 7.68
C ASP A 349 -4.44 12.71 6.78
N ASP A 350 -3.76 12.70 5.63
CA ASP A 350 -3.84 13.81 4.68
C ASP A 350 -5.19 13.85 3.96
N SER A 351 -5.75 12.68 3.65
CA SER A 351 -7.10 12.56 3.09
C SER A 351 -8.17 13.06 4.08
N LYS A 352 -8.02 12.76 5.38
CA LYS A 352 -8.87 13.28 6.45
C LYS A 352 -8.83 14.81 6.49
N LYS A 353 -7.63 15.41 6.57
CA LYS A 353 -7.46 16.87 6.62
C LYS A 353 -8.09 17.56 5.43
N GLN A 354 -8.03 16.96 4.24
CA GLN A 354 -8.66 17.52 3.04
C GLN A 354 -10.18 17.49 3.10
N SER A 355 -10.76 16.37 3.52
CA SER A 355 -12.21 16.26 3.72
C SER A 355 -12.69 17.23 4.79
N ASP A 356 -11.97 17.34 5.91
CA ASP A 356 -12.27 18.28 6.99
C ASP A 356 -12.28 19.73 6.50
N PHE A 357 -11.26 20.13 5.73
CA PHE A 357 -11.15 21.46 5.17
C PHE A 357 -12.35 21.84 4.29
N LEU A 358 -12.75 20.94 3.38
CA LEU A 358 -13.87 21.20 2.47
C LEU A 358 -15.20 21.35 3.20
N LEU A 359 -15.42 20.54 4.25
CA LEU A 359 -16.61 20.63 5.09
C LEU A 359 -16.61 21.91 5.92
N ASP A 360 -15.48 22.30 6.50
CA ASP A 360 -15.36 23.54 7.28
C ASP A 360 -15.54 24.79 6.41
N MET A 361 -15.06 24.75 5.16
CA MET A 361 -15.30 25.81 4.18
C MET A 361 -16.78 25.93 3.82
N TYR A 362 -17.49 24.81 3.65
CA TYR A 362 -18.93 24.80 3.41
C TYR A 362 -19.71 25.39 4.60
N SER A 363 -19.41 24.91 5.81
CA SER A 363 -20.04 25.39 7.06
C SER A 363 -19.84 26.90 7.23
N LEU A 364 -18.61 27.39 7.04
CA LEU A 364 -18.32 28.81 7.20
C LEU A 364 -19.03 29.67 6.14
N LEU A 365 -19.22 29.16 4.92
CA LEU A 365 -20.00 29.83 3.89
C LEU A 365 -21.48 29.90 4.27
N GLN A 366 -22.04 28.82 4.81
CA GLN A 366 -23.44 28.75 5.25
C GLN A 366 -23.71 29.74 6.40
N ASP A 367 -22.78 29.85 7.34
CA ASP A 367 -22.87 30.77 8.49
C ASP A 367 -22.66 32.25 8.11
N SER A 368 -22.09 32.54 6.95
CA SER A 368 -21.66 33.91 6.60
C SER A 368 -22.78 34.92 6.29
N GLU A 369 -24.06 34.54 6.46
CA GLU A 369 -25.28 35.35 6.14
C GLU A 369 -25.21 36.06 4.78
N TYR A 370 -24.40 35.55 3.84
CA TYR A 370 -24.11 36.27 2.61
C TYR A 370 -25.27 36.10 1.63
N GLN A 371 -25.83 37.23 1.17
CA GLN A 371 -26.93 37.30 0.19
C GLN A 371 -26.62 36.58 -1.15
N SER A 372 -25.39 36.10 -1.34
CA SER A 372 -24.97 35.35 -2.51
C SER A 372 -24.22 34.06 -2.19
N PHE A 373 -24.45 33.49 -1.00
CA PHE A 373 -24.03 32.14 -0.63
C PHE A 373 -24.30 31.14 -1.77
N LYS A 374 -25.53 31.13 -2.30
CA LYS A 374 -25.92 30.26 -3.43
C LYS A 374 -25.07 30.49 -4.68
N HIS A 375 -24.68 31.72 -4.97
CA HIS A 375 -23.88 32.05 -6.14
C HIS A 375 -22.42 31.59 -5.98
N VAL A 376 -21.84 31.83 -4.80
CA VAL A 376 -20.50 31.33 -4.43
C VAL A 376 -20.47 29.81 -4.40
N LEU A 377 -21.50 29.17 -3.86
CA LEU A 377 -21.61 27.73 -3.78
C LEU A 377 -21.69 27.08 -5.17
N LEU A 378 -22.45 27.67 -6.10
CA LEU A 378 -22.46 27.23 -7.50
C LEU A 378 -21.08 27.34 -8.16
N ALA A 379 -20.30 28.37 -7.81
CA ALA A 379 -18.92 28.50 -8.29
C ALA A 379 -17.97 27.47 -7.64
N LEU A 380 -18.24 27.01 -6.42
CA LEU A 380 -17.46 25.95 -5.77
C LEU A 380 -17.92 24.53 -6.16
N GLN A 381 -19.07 24.39 -6.80
CA GLN A 381 -19.62 23.10 -7.24
C GLN A 381 -18.59 22.24 -8.02
N PRO A 382 -17.78 22.78 -8.96
CA PRO A 382 -16.74 21.99 -9.64
C PRO A 382 -15.68 21.41 -8.69
N VAL A 383 -15.31 22.13 -7.62
CA VAL A 383 -14.35 21.66 -6.62
C VAL A 383 -14.92 20.45 -5.89
N TYR A 384 -16.16 20.54 -5.40
CA TYR A 384 -16.84 19.42 -4.76
C TYR A 384 -17.08 18.26 -5.75
N GLN A 385 -17.44 18.54 -7.01
CA GLN A 385 -17.68 17.53 -8.05
C GLN A 385 -16.41 16.80 -8.52
N SER A 386 -15.25 17.47 -8.48
CA SER A 386 -13.97 16.87 -8.87
C SER A 386 -13.43 15.81 -7.89
N ALA A 387 -14.24 15.50 -6.87
CA ALA A 387 -14.28 14.33 -5.99
C ALA A 387 -12.96 13.66 -5.55
N PRO A 388 -12.75 13.47 -4.23
CA PRO A 388 -11.80 12.50 -3.71
C PRO A 388 -12.01 11.09 -4.30
N ALA A 389 -10.95 10.28 -4.32
CA ALA A 389 -11.08 8.84 -4.49
C ALA A 389 -11.89 8.21 -3.33
N VAL A 390 -11.77 8.76 -2.12
CA VAL A 390 -12.46 8.36 -0.88
C VAL A 390 -12.64 9.59 0.02
N TRP A 391 -13.83 9.83 0.57
CA TRP A 391 -14.04 10.82 1.63
C TRP A 391 -13.59 10.24 2.97
N VAL A 392 -12.83 10.98 3.77
CA VAL A 392 -12.35 10.50 5.08
C VAL A 392 -12.90 11.42 6.16
N ILE A 393 -13.89 10.95 6.92
CA ILE A 393 -14.72 11.78 7.80
C ILE A 393 -14.53 11.41 9.26
N ASP A 394 -14.46 12.42 10.11
CA ASP A 394 -14.51 12.30 11.56
C ASP A 394 -15.84 12.87 12.08
N LEU A 395 -16.76 11.98 12.45
CA LEU A 395 -18.09 12.32 12.96
C LEU A 395 -18.06 12.84 14.41
N SER A 396 -16.92 12.77 15.12
CA SER A 396 -16.81 13.31 16.48
C SER A 396 -16.86 14.84 16.53
N ASN A 397 -16.61 15.50 15.40
CA ASN A 397 -16.52 16.96 15.29
C ASN A 397 -17.71 17.62 14.56
N ARG A 398 -18.88 16.97 14.56
CA ARG A 398 -20.18 17.50 14.06
C ARG A 398 -20.22 17.94 12.59
N LYS A 399 -20.08 16.98 11.67
CA LYS A 399 -20.04 17.26 10.22
C LYS A 399 -21.01 16.42 9.39
N ALA A 400 -21.94 15.68 10.00
CA ALA A 400 -22.82 14.77 9.27
C ALA A 400 -23.88 15.51 8.42
N SER A 401 -24.48 16.58 8.96
CA SER A 401 -25.46 17.42 8.26
C SER A 401 -24.84 18.20 7.09
N ILE A 402 -23.60 18.65 7.24
CA ILE A 402 -22.87 19.33 6.17
C ILE A 402 -22.44 18.33 5.09
N LEU A 403 -22.07 17.11 5.49
CA LEU A 403 -21.64 16.07 4.57
C LEU A 403 -22.75 15.69 3.58
N ILE A 404 -24.02 15.57 4.00
CA ILE A 404 -25.11 15.26 3.06
C ILE A 404 -25.24 16.34 2.00
N GLU A 405 -25.20 17.61 2.37
CA GLU A 405 -25.27 18.73 1.44
C GLU A 405 -24.09 18.69 0.45
N VAL A 406 -22.88 18.38 0.93
CA VAL A 406 -21.70 18.24 0.07
C VAL A 406 -21.79 17.02 -0.87
N LEU A 407 -22.37 15.91 -0.41
CA LEU A 407 -22.54 14.69 -1.19
C LEU A 407 -23.60 14.83 -2.28
N GLU A 408 -24.61 15.68 -2.09
CA GLU A 408 -25.61 15.99 -3.13
C GLU A 408 -25.01 16.62 -4.39
N PHE A 409 -23.85 17.29 -4.27
CA PHE A 409 -23.14 17.82 -5.43
C PHE A 409 -22.45 16.73 -6.27
N GLN A 410 -22.29 15.51 -5.75
CA GLN A 410 -21.58 14.43 -6.42
C GLN A 410 -22.42 13.82 -7.56
N ARG A 411 -21.83 13.69 -8.75
CA ARG A 411 -22.50 13.05 -9.90
C ARG A 411 -22.53 11.52 -9.80
N VAL A 412 -21.65 10.94 -8.99
CA VAL A 412 -21.48 9.50 -8.78
C VAL A 412 -21.28 9.26 -7.30
N LYS A 413 -21.87 8.19 -6.76
CA LYS A 413 -21.67 7.79 -5.36
C LYS A 413 -20.19 7.52 -5.09
N LYS A 414 -19.65 8.05 -3.99
CA LYS A 414 -18.23 7.91 -3.62
C LYS A 414 -18.03 7.10 -2.36
N PRO A 415 -16.89 6.43 -2.16
CA PRO A 415 -16.59 5.76 -0.90
C PRO A 415 -16.42 6.79 0.22
N VAL A 416 -16.88 6.46 1.43
CA VAL A 416 -16.69 7.25 2.65
C VAL A 416 -16.01 6.35 3.70
N LYS A 417 -14.89 6.78 4.24
CA LYS A 417 -14.17 6.14 5.35
C LYS A 417 -14.40 6.96 6.60
N LEU A 418 -14.85 6.32 7.67
CA LEU A 418 -15.07 6.98 8.95
C LEU A 418 -13.85 6.76 9.84
N VAL A 419 -13.29 7.83 10.41
CA VAL A 419 -12.10 7.76 11.28
C VAL A 419 -12.49 7.80 12.76
N SER A 420 -13.59 8.46 13.13
CA SER A 420 -14.11 8.49 14.50
C SER A 420 -15.57 9.00 14.53
N TRP A 421 -16.26 8.86 15.65
CA TRP A 421 -17.62 9.39 15.90
C TRP A 421 -17.76 9.94 17.31
N SER A 422 -18.81 10.71 17.55
CA SER A 422 -19.29 11.04 18.89
C SER A 422 -20.32 10.00 19.33
N ASP A 423 -20.50 9.85 20.65
CA ASP A 423 -21.59 9.05 21.24
C ASP A 423 -22.96 9.76 21.12
N GLU A 424 -23.02 10.89 20.40
CA GLU A 424 -24.24 11.66 20.18
C GLU A 424 -25.07 11.00 19.07
N GLU A 425 -26.16 10.33 19.44
CA GLU A 425 -27.12 9.64 18.55
C GLU A 425 -27.58 10.49 17.34
N ASN A 426 -27.64 11.82 17.50
CA ASN A 426 -28.05 12.76 16.45
C ASN A 426 -27.06 12.86 15.28
N GLU A 427 -25.75 12.73 15.52
CA GLU A 427 -24.74 12.78 14.46
C GLU A 427 -24.76 11.50 13.63
N LEU A 428 -24.96 10.35 14.27
CA LEU A 428 -25.17 9.06 13.60
C LEU A 428 -26.45 9.08 12.74
N LYS A 429 -27.58 9.54 13.29
CA LYS A 429 -28.84 9.70 12.52
C LYS A 429 -28.68 10.62 11.31
N SER A 430 -27.94 11.72 11.48
CA SER A 430 -27.66 12.65 10.39
C SER A 430 -26.75 12.00 9.32
N PHE A 431 -25.77 11.19 9.73
CA PHE A 431 -24.90 10.47 8.80
C PHE A 431 -25.66 9.39 8.02
N LEU A 432 -26.62 8.69 8.64
CA LEU A 432 -27.45 7.70 7.95
C LEU A 432 -28.21 8.31 6.75
N GLN A 433 -28.51 9.61 6.78
CA GLN A 433 -29.12 10.31 5.65
C GLN A 433 -28.16 10.47 4.46
N CYS A 434 -26.84 10.35 4.67
CA CYS A 434 -25.84 10.38 3.60
C CYS A 434 -25.80 9.09 2.77
N LEU A 435 -26.27 7.96 3.32
CA LEU A 435 -26.14 6.62 2.70
C LEU A 435 -26.63 6.52 1.24
N PRO A 436 -27.73 7.18 0.82
CA PRO A 436 -28.16 7.17 -0.58
C PRO A 436 -27.09 7.68 -1.55
N TYR A 437 -26.17 8.55 -1.08
CA TYR A 437 -25.12 9.19 -1.87
C TYR A 437 -23.74 8.51 -1.73
N VAL A 438 -23.61 7.49 -0.88
CA VAL A 438 -22.36 6.78 -0.61
C VAL A 438 -22.32 5.46 -1.38
N SER A 439 -21.16 5.13 -1.97
CA SER A 439 -20.98 3.87 -2.72
C SER A 439 -20.44 2.73 -1.88
N GLN A 440 -19.57 3.03 -0.90
CA GLN A 440 -18.89 2.07 -0.03
C GLN A 440 -18.54 2.77 1.30
N LEU A 441 -18.62 2.05 2.41
CA LEU A 441 -18.14 2.53 3.72
C LEU A 441 -16.83 1.81 4.07
N GLY A 442 -15.74 2.55 4.28
CA GLY A 442 -14.40 2.03 4.61
C GLY A 442 -14.14 1.97 6.13
N PRO A 443 -13.22 1.11 6.61
CA PRO A 443 -13.11 0.75 8.02
C PRO A 443 -12.46 1.83 8.90
N PHE A 444 -12.88 1.76 10.18
CA PHE A 444 -12.60 2.62 11.33
C PHE A 444 -11.18 2.53 11.85
N ASN A 445 -10.60 3.66 12.30
CA ASN A 445 -9.41 3.66 13.16
C ASN A 445 -9.79 4.15 14.57
N ASN A 446 -9.48 3.37 15.60
CA ASN A 446 -9.50 3.76 17.01
C ASN A 446 -10.86 4.08 17.65
N LYS A 447 -11.60 3.00 17.98
CA LYS A 447 -12.40 2.73 19.21
C LYS A 447 -13.50 1.72 18.85
N SER A 448 -13.10 0.45 18.71
CA SER A 448 -14.00 -0.64 18.30
C SER A 448 -15.04 -1.04 19.35
N THR A 449 -14.98 -0.50 20.57
CA THR A 449 -15.89 -0.90 21.65
C THR A 449 -17.25 -0.21 21.56
N ASP A 450 -17.32 1.05 21.14
CA ASP A 450 -18.52 1.85 21.37
C ASP A 450 -19.62 1.68 20.29
N MET A 451 -19.29 1.42 19.00
CA MET A 451 -20.33 0.98 18.04
C MET A 451 -20.67 -0.50 18.14
N ALA A 452 -19.79 -1.35 18.68
CA ALA A 452 -20.20 -2.72 18.94
C ALA A 452 -21.37 -2.73 19.93
N THR A 453 -21.39 -1.79 20.89
CA THR A 453 -22.54 -1.56 21.79
C THR A 453 -23.71 -0.83 21.12
N PHE A 454 -23.49 0.22 20.33
CA PHE A 454 -24.59 0.97 19.69
C PHE A 454 -25.29 0.18 18.56
N LEU A 455 -24.55 -0.65 17.82
CA LEU A 455 -25.08 -1.62 16.84
C LEU A 455 -25.59 -2.92 17.50
N THR A 456 -25.57 -3.00 18.84
CA THR A 456 -26.20 -4.09 19.59
C THR A 456 -27.43 -3.65 20.38
N ASP A 457 -27.89 -2.40 20.20
CA ASP A 457 -29.20 -2.00 20.72
C ASP A 457 -30.29 -2.76 19.92
N PRO A 458 -31.09 -3.63 20.57
CA PRO A 458 -32.04 -4.51 19.89
C PRO A 458 -33.15 -3.81 19.10
N ASP A 459 -33.37 -2.51 19.32
CA ASP A 459 -34.58 -1.82 18.85
C ASP A 459 -34.39 -0.92 17.61
N HIS A 460 -33.18 -0.76 17.04
CA HIS A 460 -33.03 0.08 15.83
C HIS A 460 -31.79 -0.26 14.97
N ASP A 461 -31.91 -1.23 14.06
CA ASP A 461 -30.92 -1.46 13.00
C ASP A 461 -31.60 -1.64 11.62
N LEU A 462 -31.37 -0.70 10.71
CA LEU A 462 -32.10 -0.54 9.43
C LEU A 462 -31.28 -0.91 8.17
N TRP A 463 -30.05 -1.41 8.30
CA TRP A 463 -29.18 -1.69 7.13
C TRP A 463 -28.36 -2.98 7.20
N ASP A 464 -28.92 -4.04 7.79
CA ASP A 464 -28.42 -5.41 7.57
C ASP A 464 -29.51 -6.31 6.97
N GLN A 465 -29.63 -6.30 5.64
CA GLN A 465 -30.42 -7.31 4.92
C GLN A 465 -29.65 -8.64 4.74
N SER A 466 -28.54 -8.87 5.46
CA SER A 466 -27.73 -10.09 5.37
C SER A 466 -27.61 -10.90 6.67
N LYS A 467 -27.98 -10.35 7.84
CA LYS A 467 -28.14 -11.12 9.09
C LYS A 467 -29.46 -11.89 9.19
N ASN A 468 -29.86 -12.47 8.07
CA ASN A 468 -30.72 -13.65 8.04
C ASN A 468 -30.34 -14.61 6.91
N GLN A 469 -29.05 -14.73 6.58
CA GLN A 469 -28.56 -15.83 5.75
C GLN A 469 -27.64 -16.73 6.56
N ASN A 470 -28.20 -17.83 7.06
CA ASN A 470 -27.43 -18.93 7.64
C ASN A 470 -26.37 -19.39 6.64
N THR A 471 -25.09 -19.28 6.99
CA THR A 471 -24.03 -19.96 6.24
C THR A 471 -24.18 -21.46 6.49
N VAL A 472 -24.42 -22.22 5.43
CA VAL A 472 -24.61 -23.67 5.52
C VAL A 472 -23.25 -24.33 5.35
N GLU A 473 -22.81 -25.05 6.38
CA GLU A 473 -21.61 -25.88 6.27
C GLU A 473 -21.93 -27.14 5.46
N PHE A 474 -21.04 -27.52 4.54
CA PHE A 474 -21.17 -28.74 3.75
C PHE A 474 -19.86 -29.54 3.73
N LYS A 475 -19.97 -30.84 3.49
CA LYS A 475 -18.84 -31.71 3.18
C LYS A 475 -18.75 -31.88 1.66
N PRO A 476 -17.62 -31.55 1.01
CA PRO A 476 -17.48 -31.70 -0.44
C PRO A 476 -17.39 -33.18 -0.83
N ASP A 477 -17.79 -33.48 -2.06
CA ASP A 477 -17.46 -34.76 -2.70
C ASP A 477 -15.99 -34.74 -3.12
N LEU A 478 -15.26 -35.80 -2.78
CA LEU A 478 -13.85 -35.96 -3.11
C LEU A 478 -13.71 -36.82 -4.37
N ASN A 479 -13.05 -36.27 -5.39
CA ASN A 479 -12.75 -36.98 -6.63
C ASN A 479 -11.24 -37.11 -6.81
N ASP A 480 -10.75 -38.35 -6.96
CA ASP A 480 -9.35 -38.64 -7.29
C ASP A 480 -9.22 -38.87 -8.80
N HIS A 481 -8.48 -37.99 -9.46
CA HIS A 481 -8.19 -38.11 -10.88
C HIS A 481 -6.68 -38.19 -11.08
N LYS A 482 -6.17 -39.40 -11.34
CA LYS A 482 -4.75 -39.67 -11.62
C LYS A 482 -3.80 -39.21 -10.49
N GLY A 483 -4.25 -39.27 -9.23
CA GLY A 483 -3.43 -38.88 -8.07
C GLY A 483 -3.62 -37.43 -7.63
N GLU A 484 -4.41 -36.62 -8.34
CA GLU A 484 -4.80 -35.28 -7.91
C GLU A 484 -6.17 -35.30 -7.24
N LEU A 485 -6.21 -34.84 -5.98
CA LEU A 485 -7.44 -34.74 -5.20
C LEU A 485 -8.19 -33.45 -5.56
N SER A 486 -9.42 -33.60 -6.03
CA SER A 486 -10.34 -32.51 -6.37
C SER A 486 -11.62 -32.60 -5.55
N TYR A 487 -12.29 -31.47 -5.42
CA TYR A 487 -13.48 -31.29 -4.59
C TYR A 487 -14.64 -30.84 -5.49
N SER A 488 -15.85 -31.32 -5.21
CA SER A 488 -17.06 -30.82 -5.85
C SER A 488 -18.19 -30.59 -4.85
N PHE A 489 -19.06 -29.63 -5.19
CA PHE A 489 -20.24 -29.26 -4.43
C PHE A 489 -21.35 -28.83 -5.37
N SER A 490 -22.58 -29.28 -5.12
CA SER A 490 -23.76 -28.85 -5.85
C SER A 490 -24.76 -28.21 -4.89
N SER A 491 -25.25 -27.02 -5.24
CA SER A 491 -26.35 -26.37 -4.53
C SER A 491 -27.61 -26.39 -5.38
N GLU A 492 -28.75 -26.63 -4.74
CA GLU A 492 -30.09 -26.55 -5.35
C GLU A 492 -30.70 -25.14 -5.27
N SER A 493 -30.11 -24.25 -4.48
CA SER A 493 -30.61 -22.88 -4.29
C SER A 493 -29.50 -21.84 -4.20
N GLU A 494 -29.87 -20.56 -4.24
CA GLU A 494 -29.00 -19.48 -3.81
C GLU A 494 -28.66 -19.62 -2.31
N GLY A 495 -27.49 -19.10 -1.90
CA GLY A 495 -27.06 -19.16 -0.51
C GLY A 495 -25.56 -19.03 -0.30
N HIS A 496 -25.14 -19.12 0.96
CA HIS A 496 -23.75 -19.10 1.40
C HIS A 496 -23.35 -20.48 1.92
N PHE A 497 -22.34 -21.08 1.29
CA PHE A 497 -21.94 -22.46 1.57
C PHE A 497 -20.47 -22.52 1.97
N GLN A 498 -20.19 -22.97 3.19
CA GLN A 498 -18.82 -23.13 3.70
C GLN A 498 -18.38 -24.58 3.60
N CYS A 499 -17.26 -24.82 2.95
CA CYS A 499 -16.65 -26.14 2.86
C CYS A 499 -15.94 -26.49 4.17
N SER A 500 -16.36 -27.58 4.82
CA SER A 500 -15.73 -28.11 6.04
C SER A 500 -14.29 -28.63 5.82
N ALA A 501 -13.94 -29.06 4.60
CA ALA A 501 -12.61 -29.64 4.30
C ALA A 501 -11.54 -28.59 3.98
N THR A 502 -11.92 -27.51 3.28
CA THR A 502 -10.98 -26.49 2.81
C THR A 502 -11.18 -25.12 3.44
N GLY A 503 -12.32 -24.88 4.09
CA GLY A 503 -12.70 -23.57 4.61
C GLY A 503 -13.16 -22.56 3.55
N LEU A 504 -13.20 -22.93 2.26
CA LEU A 504 -13.71 -22.03 1.21
C LEU A 504 -15.20 -21.74 1.43
N VAL A 505 -15.61 -20.48 1.25
CA VAL A 505 -17.02 -20.08 1.28
C VAL A 505 -17.45 -19.61 -0.10
N PHE A 506 -18.51 -20.24 -0.62
CA PHE A 506 -19.10 -19.95 -1.92
C PHE A 506 -20.43 -19.22 -1.73
N GLN A 507 -20.56 -18.03 -2.35
CA GLN A 507 -21.83 -17.34 -2.46
C GLN A 507 -22.45 -17.65 -3.82
N MET A 508 -23.54 -18.43 -3.80
CA MET A 508 -24.27 -18.88 -4.98
C MET A 508 -25.50 -17.99 -5.18
N LYS A 509 -25.71 -17.49 -6.40
CA LYS A 509 -26.91 -16.71 -6.79
C LYS A 509 -28.03 -17.56 -7.39
N ALA A 510 -27.75 -18.84 -7.65
CA ALA A 510 -28.67 -19.79 -8.26
C ALA A 510 -28.17 -21.22 -7.99
N ALA A 511 -28.97 -22.23 -8.31
CA ALA A 511 -28.55 -23.62 -8.35
C ALA A 511 -27.35 -23.80 -9.30
N GLY A 512 -26.40 -24.65 -8.92
CA GLY A 512 -25.20 -24.91 -9.74
C GLY A 512 -24.14 -25.71 -9.03
N LYS A 513 -23.15 -26.17 -9.81
CA LYS A 513 -22.05 -27.01 -9.33
C LYS A 513 -20.75 -26.23 -9.29
N VAL A 514 -20.04 -26.30 -8.17
CA VAL A 514 -18.68 -25.78 -8.03
C VAL A 514 -17.71 -26.95 -7.96
N GLU A 515 -16.71 -26.94 -8.84
CA GLU A 515 -15.61 -27.89 -8.85
C GLU A 515 -14.32 -27.12 -8.58
N TYR A 516 -13.50 -27.61 -7.67
CA TYR A 516 -12.25 -26.95 -7.35
C TYR A 516 -11.18 -27.94 -6.95
N SER A 517 -9.94 -27.63 -7.28
CA SER A 517 -8.77 -28.44 -6.92
C SER A 517 -7.63 -27.53 -6.50
N PRO A 518 -6.74 -27.97 -5.60
CA PRO A 518 -5.49 -27.26 -5.38
C PRO A 518 -4.67 -27.26 -6.66
N THR A 519 -3.87 -26.22 -6.81
CA THR A 519 -2.84 -26.09 -7.84
C THR A 519 -1.64 -25.38 -7.21
N TYR A 520 -0.57 -25.17 -7.98
CA TYR A 520 0.72 -24.80 -7.41
C TYR A 520 1.13 -23.38 -7.77
N TRP A 521 1.76 -22.70 -6.81
CA TRP A 521 2.28 -21.36 -7.01
C TRP A 521 3.52 -21.40 -7.92
N ASN A 522 3.61 -20.45 -8.85
CA ASN A 522 4.88 -20.09 -9.47
C ASN A 522 5.62 -19.11 -8.56
N GLU A 523 6.40 -19.64 -7.63
CA GLU A 523 7.11 -18.83 -6.62
C GLU A 523 8.08 -17.82 -7.24
N ALA A 524 8.73 -18.17 -8.35
CA ALA A 524 9.65 -17.26 -9.05
C ALA A 524 8.91 -16.03 -9.62
N ALA A 525 7.72 -16.25 -10.20
CA ALA A 525 6.87 -15.17 -10.69
C ALA A 525 6.36 -14.28 -9.55
N LEU A 526 5.91 -14.87 -8.44
CA LEU A 526 5.46 -14.12 -7.27
C LEU A 526 6.57 -13.26 -6.66
N LYS A 527 7.76 -13.84 -6.50
CA LYS A 527 8.92 -13.13 -5.92
C LYS A 527 9.34 -11.95 -6.80
N THR A 528 9.32 -12.12 -8.12
CA THR A 528 9.58 -11.03 -9.09
C THR A 528 8.53 -9.92 -9.00
N ALA A 529 7.27 -10.28 -8.77
CA ALA A 529 6.18 -9.34 -8.58
C ALA A 529 6.13 -8.70 -7.18
N GLY A 530 7.04 -9.06 -6.26
CA GLY A 530 7.10 -8.51 -4.91
C GLY A 530 6.09 -9.12 -3.93
N TYR A 531 5.65 -10.35 -4.17
CA TYR A 531 4.65 -11.06 -3.35
C TYR A 531 5.13 -12.43 -2.86
N GLN A 532 4.48 -12.93 -1.81
CA GLN A 532 4.61 -14.28 -1.27
C GLN A 532 3.23 -14.93 -1.09
N PRO A 533 3.12 -16.26 -1.18
CA PRO A 533 1.89 -16.98 -0.83
C PRO A 533 1.47 -16.73 0.64
N ALA A 534 0.16 -16.60 0.86
CA ALA A 534 -0.45 -16.55 2.19
C ALA A 534 -1.56 -17.61 2.36
N GLY A 535 -1.69 -18.52 1.40
CA GLY A 535 -2.63 -19.64 1.42
C GLY A 535 -2.46 -20.57 0.22
N PRO A 536 -3.20 -21.69 0.18
CA PRO A 536 -3.26 -22.56 -1.00
C PRO A 536 -3.82 -21.82 -2.22
N LEU A 537 -3.39 -22.24 -3.41
CA LEU A 537 -3.94 -21.79 -4.69
C LEU A 537 -4.99 -22.79 -5.16
N PHE A 538 -6.22 -22.35 -5.42
CA PHE A 538 -7.32 -23.20 -5.87
C PHE A 538 -7.74 -22.87 -7.29
N ASN A 539 -7.73 -23.86 -8.16
CA ASN A 539 -8.37 -23.77 -9.47
C ASN A 539 -9.87 -24.02 -9.31
N ILE A 540 -10.69 -22.99 -9.51
CA ILE A 540 -12.14 -23.06 -9.27
C ILE A 540 -12.87 -22.97 -10.61
N LYS A 541 -13.81 -23.88 -10.81
CA LYS A 541 -14.70 -23.97 -11.97
C LYS A 541 -16.15 -24.01 -11.49
N ASN A 542 -17.03 -23.34 -12.22
CA ASN A 542 -18.46 -23.36 -11.99
C ASN A 542 -19.16 -23.25 -13.35
N PRO A 543 -19.47 -24.40 -13.99
CA PRO A 543 -20.00 -24.45 -15.36
C PRO A 543 -21.25 -23.58 -15.56
N GLU A 544 -22.12 -23.51 -14.56
CA GLU A 544 -23.41 -22.81 -14.63
C GLU A 544 -23.31 -21.30 -14.34
N LYS A 545 -22.12 -20.76 -14.03
CA LYS A 545 -21.88 -19.34 -13.69
C LYS A 545 -22.80 -18.80 -12.57
N ALA A 546 -23.16 -19.68 -11.64
CA ALA A 546 -23.97 -19.40 -10.46
C ALA A 546 -23.17 -18.81 -9.28
N LEU A 547 -21.84 -18.96 -9.25
CA LEU A 547 -20.98 -18.35 -8.23
C LEU A 547 -20.83 -16.84 -8.47
N CYS A 548 -21.06 -16.01 -7.46
CA CYS A 548 -20.90 -14.54 -7.56
C CYS A 548 -19.80 -13.97 -6.66
N SER A 549 -19.50 -14.63 -5.55
CA SER A 549 -18.48 -14.19 -4.59
C SER A 549 -17.82 -15.39 -3.93
N LEU A 550 -16.55 -15.22 -3.59
CA LEU A 550 -15.68 -16.24 -3.02
C LEU A 550 -15.00 -15.69 -1.76
N GLN A 551 -14.96 -16.49 -0.70
CA GLN A 551 -14.19 -16.18 0.50
C GLN A 551 -13.10 -17.23 0.69
N LEU A 552 -11.84 -16.77 0.68
CA LEU A 552 -10.64 -17.57 0.80
C LEU A 552 -10.14 -17.55 2.25
N PRO A 553 -9.90 -18.70 2.91
CA PRO A 553 -9.43 -18.72 4.28
C PRO A 553 -7.96 -18.31 4.39
N HIS A 554 -7.66 -17.37 5.30
CA HIS A 554 -6.28 -16.99 5.65
C HIS A 554 -5.93 -17.43 7.07
N CYS A 555 -4.63 -17.51 7.34
CA CYS A 555 -4.10 -17.86 8.65
C CYS A 555 -3.47 -16.69 9.42
N GLU A 556 -3.45 -15.46 8.89
CA GLU A 556 -2.88 -14.30 9.63
C GLU A 556 -3.51 -14.15 11.02
N ALA A 557 -2.66 -14.08 12.05
CA ALA A 557 -3.07 -13.82 13.42
C ALA A 557 -2.99 -12.32 13.74
N ASP A 558 -1.94 -11.64 13.25
CA ASP A 558 -1.71 -10.21 13.46
C ASP A 558 -2.71 -9.37 12.66
N VAL A 559 -3.37 -8.41 13.33
CA VAL A 559 -4.43 -7.58 12.72
C VAL A 559 -3.86 -6.65 11.64
N GLU A 560 -2.68 -6.06 11.88
CA GLU A 560 -2.02 -5.15 10.95
C GLU A 560 -1.63 -5.87 9.64
N GLU A 561 -1.16 -7.11 9.73
CA GLU A 561 -0.73 -7.90 8.59
C GLU A 561 -1.89 -8.30 7.67
N ARG A 562 -3.12 -8.36 8.19
CA ARG A 562 -4.33 -8.63 7.38
C ARG A 562 -4.60 -7.54 6.35
N ALA A 563 -4.19 -6.30 6.62
CA ALA A 563 -4.33 -5.18 5.68
C ALA A 563 -3.42 -5.33 4.45
N HIS A 564 -2.40 -6.19 4.53
CA HIS A 564 -1.45 -6.46 3.45
C HIS A 564 -1.82 -7.69 2.61
N LEU A 565 -2.96 -8.34 2.89
CA LEU A 565 -3.46 -9.46 2.10
C LEU A 565 -4.11 -8.98 0.80
N SER A 566 -3.85 -9.70 -0.28
CA SER A 566 -4.50 -9.53 -1.58
C SER A 566 -4.77 -10.90 -2.20
N VAL A 567 -5.53 -10.95 -3.30
CA VAL A 567 -5.83 -12.22 -3.99
C VAL A 567 -5.18 -12.22 -5.36
N ALA A 568 -4.36 -13.22 -5.65
CA ALA A 568 -3.91 -13.50 -7.01
C ALA A 568 -5.00 -14.24 -7.78
N HIS A 569 -5.24 -13.81 -9.01
CA HIS A 569 -6.14 -14.42 -9.97
C HIS A 569 -5.38 -14.68 -11.28
N PHE A 570 -5.34 -15.92 -11.76
CA PHE A 570 -4.56 -16.31 -12.94
C PHE A 570 -5.44 -16.48 -14.18
N CYS A 571 -5.63 -15.42 -14.96
CA CYS A 571 -6.44 -15.44 -16.17
C CYS A 571 -5.57 -15.39 -17.44
N SER A 572 -5.83 -16.30 -18.40
CA SER A 572 -5.17 -16.31 -19.72
C SER A 572 -3.64 -16.32 -19.68
N GLY A 573 -3.04 -16.97 -18.68
CA GLY A 573 -1.58 -17.07 -18.50
C GLY A 573 -0.93 -15.89 -17.75
N ASN A 574 -1.70 -14.86 -17.36
CA ASN A 574 -1.20 -13.72 -16.61
C ASN A 574 -1.76 -13.69 -15.17
N MET A 575 -0.95 -13.21 -14.23
CA MET A 575 -1.36 -12.98 -12.85
C MET A 575 -1.96 -11.57 -12.70
N GLN A 576 -3.18 -11.48 -12.18
CA GLN A 576 -3.82 -10.24 -11.77
C GLN A 576 -3.92 -10.20 -10.24
N VAL A 577 -3.58 -9.07 -9.63
CA VAL A 577 -3.75 -8.84 -8.19
C VAL A 577 -5.11 -8.17 -7.96
N LEU A 578 -6.01 -8.88 -7.29
CA LEU A 578 -7.33 -8.41 -6.90
C LEU A 578 -7.28 -7.88 -5.47
N LYS A 579 -7.80 -6.66 -5.28
CA LYS A 579 -7.99 -6.10 -3.94
C LYS A 579 -9.26 -6.70 -3.32
N PRO A 580 -9.19 -7.30 -2.14
CA PRO A 580 -10.37 -7.82 -1.47
C PRO A 580 -11.30 -6.69 -1.06
N PHE A 581 -12.61 -6.94 -1.15
CA PHE A 581 -13.59 -5.97 -0.68
C PHE A 581 -13.77 -6.04 0.84
N ALA A 582 -13.42 -7.18 1.46
CA ALA A 582 -13.37 -7.35 2.90
C ALA A 582 -12.32 -8.41 3.29
N VAL A 583 -11.66 -8.20 4.42
CA VAL A 583 -10.81 -9.19 5.10
C VAL A 583 -11.36 -9.33 6.52
N THR A 584 -11.85 -10.51 6.88
CA THR A 584 -12.36 -10.82 8.22
C THR A 584 -11.24 -11.35 9.10
N ASP A 585 -11.58 -11.86 10.29
CA ASP A 585 -10.60 -12.56 11.13
C ASP A 585 -10.08 -13.86 10.49
N THR A 586 -10.83 -14.43 9.54
CA THR A 586 -10.60 -15.79 9.01
C THR A 586 -10.56 -15.86 7.50
N HIS A 587 -11.17 -14.92 6.78
CA HIS A 587 -11.37 -15.01 5.33
C HIS A 587 -11.11 -13.69 4.60
N VAL A 588 -10.61 -13.81 3.38
CA VAL A 588 -10.51 -12.73 2.39
C VAL A 588 -11.66 -12.87 1.40
N LYS A 589 -12.49 -11.84 1.24
CA LYS A 589 -13.69 -11.87 0.37
C LYS A 589 -13.46 -11.12 -0.95
N ILE A 590 -13.81 -11.75 -2.07
CA ILE A 590 -13.70 -11.20 -3.42
C ILE A 590 -14.96 -11.46 -4.27
N HIS A 591 -15.26 -10.54 -5.19
CA HIS A 591 -16.25 -10.78 -6.23
C HIS A 591 -15.64 -11.62 -7.34
N VAL A 592 -16.43 -12.52 -7.92
CA VAL A 592 -15.97 -13.43 -8.98
C VAL A 592 -16.67 -13.10 -10.29
N GLU A 593 -15.90 -12.60 -11.25
CA GLU A 593 -16.38 -12.34 -12.62
C GLU A 593 -15.94 -13.43 -13.60
N ASN A 594 -14.72 -13.93 -13.43
CA ASN A 594 -14.11 -14.99 -14.22
C ASN A 594 -13.58 -16.08 -13.29
N LEU A 595 -13.59 -17.33 -13.76
CA LEU A 595 -13.23 -18.50 -12.96
C LEU A 595 -11.90 -19.06 -13.45
N SER A 596 -10.88 -19.01 -12.60
CA SER A 596 -9.53 -19.50 -12.84
C SER A 596 -8.82 -19.70 -11.48
N PRO A 597 -7.51 -20.01 -11.41
CA PRO A 597 -6.83 -20.15 -10.14
C PRO A 597 -6.87 -18.89 -9.27
N PHE A 598 -7.32 -19.04 -8.02
CA PHE A 598 -7.38 -18.00 -6.98
C PHE A 598 -6.58 -18.41 -5.74
N GLY A 599 -5.79 -17.48 -5.20
CA GLY A 599 -5.01 -17.73 -3.99
C GLY A 599 -4.63 -16.44 -3.28
N ILE A 600 -4.44 -16.50 -1.96
CA ILE A 600 -4.09 -15.33 -1.17
C ILE A 600 -2.59 -15.07 -1.28
N ILE A 601 -2.23 -13.81 -1.52
CA ILE A 601 -0.84 -13.32 -1.56
C ILE A 601 -0.64 -12.20 -0.53
N ARG A 602 0.59 -12.04 -0.07
CA ARG A 602 1.03 -10.95 0.81
C ARG A 602 2.22 -10.23 0.19
N SER A 603 2.35 -8.92 0.45
CA SER A 603 3.50 -8.13 0.00
C SER A 603 4.80 -8.58 0.67
N ILE A 604 5.92 -8.63 -0.06
CA ILE A 604 7.24 -9.00 0.49
C ILE A 604 7.81 -7.94 1.45
N ILE A 605 7.21 -6.74 1.47
CA ILE A 605 7.55 -5.62 2.36
C ILE A 605 6.87 -5.78 3.74
N SER A 606 5.92 -6.72 3.88
CA SER A 606 5.27 -7.05 5.16
C SER A 606 6.25 -7.62 6.19
N LEU A 607 5.89 -7.58 7.49
CA LEU A 607 6.80 -7.97 8.56
C LEU A 607 7.36 -9.38 8.33
N ILE A 608 8.69 -9.50 8.49
CA ILE A 608 9.42 -10.76 8.28
C ILE A 608 9.06 -11.79 9.36
N THR A 609 8.55 -11.36 10.52
CA THR A 609 8.30 -12.21 11.71
C THR A 609 6.85 -12.15 12.23
N SER A 610 5.86 -12.10 11.33
CA SER A 610 4.44 -12.10 11.73
C SER A 610 3.93 -13.47 12.21
N GLN A 611 2.89 -13.43 13.05
CA GLN A 611 2.22 -14.60 13.60
C GLN A 611 1.10 -15.12 12.69
N VAL A 612 1.01 -16.44 12.61
CA VAL A 612 -0.03 -17.16 11.91
C VAL A 612 -0.69 -18.21 12.80
N ARG A 613 -1.98 -18.45 12.56
CA ARG A 613 -2.67 -19.65 13.02
C ARG A 613 -2.07 -20.86 12.30
N GLY A 614 -1.54 -21.78 13.06
CA GLY A 614 -0.91 -23.01 12.60
C GLY A 614 -1.66 -24.24 13.08
N GLN A 615 -1.23 -25.39 12.59
CA GLN A 615 -1.70 -26.70 12.97
C GLN A 615 -0.52 -27.67 13.12
N VAL A 616 -0.60 -28.55 14.11
CA VAL A 616 0.32 -29.67 14.32
C VAL A 616 -0.38 -30.96 13.91
N LEU A 617 0.11 -31.60 12.84
CA LEU A 617 -0.41 -32.89 12.38
C LEU A 617 0.57 -34.01 12.71
N LEU A 618 0.04 -35.15 13.13
CA LEU A 618 0.81 -36.32 13.55
C LEU A 618 0.46 -37.51 12.66
N PHE A 619 1.48 -38.12 12.07
CA PHE A 619 1.34 -39.33 11.26
C PHE A 619 2.27 -40.41 11.77
N GLN A 620 1.78 -41.64 11.83
CA GLN A 620 2.57 -42.80 12.21
C GLN A 620 2.84 -43.65 10.97
N PRO A 621 4.09 -43.71 10.46
CA PRO A 621 4.43 -44.54 9.32
C PRO A 621 4.32 -46.05 9.64
N PRO A 622 4.28 -46.91 8.61
CA PRO A 622 4.34 -48.36 8.78
C PRO A 622 5.60 -48.80 9.54
N ARG A 623 5.43 -49.78 10.43
CA ARG A 623 6.55 -50.38 11.20
C ARG A 623 7.61 -50.93 10.23
N SER A 624 8.82 -50.38 10.28
CA SER A 624 9.90 -50.75 9.36
C SER A 624 11.10 -51.43 10.02
N THR A 625 11.24 -51.37 11.35
CA THR A 625 12.34 -51.95 12.17
C THR A 625 11.94 -51.89 13.66
N PRO A 626 12.70 -52.44 14.65
CA PRO A 626 12.30 -52.45 16.07
C PRO A 626 12.11 -51.09 16.78
N GLN A 627 12.12 -49.97 16.04
CA GLN A 627 11.95 -48.61 16.55
C GLN A 627 10.71 -47.99 15.89
N GLU A 628 9.78 -47.48 16.71
CA GLU A 628 8.58 -46.79 16.26
C GLU A 628 8.89 -45.32 15.92
N GLN A 629 8.04 -44.73 15.08
CA GLN A 629 8.23 -43.38 14.54
C GLN A 629 6.93 -42.59 14.56
N ILE A 630 7.03 -41.27 14.77
CA ILE A 630 5.96 -40.31 14.54
C ILE A 630 6.52 -39.16 13.69
N TYR A 631 5.83 -38.88 12.59
CA TYR A 631 6.03 -37.71 11.77
C TYR A 631 5.20 -36.55 12.31
N VAL A 632 5.87 -35.43 12.59
CA VAL A 632 5.28 -34.20 13.12
C VAL A 632 5.36 -33.12 12.05
N PHE A 633 4.22 -32.60 11.63
CA PHE A 633 4.11 -31.53 10.64
C PHE A 633 3.69 -30.24 11.32
N LEU A 634 4.46 -29.16 11.11
CA LEU A 634 4.05 -27.80 11.43
C LEU A 634 3.58 -27.13 10.14
N LEU A 635 2.29 -26.85 10.04
CA LEU A 635 1.68 -26.27 8.83
C LEU A 635 0.79 -25.06 9.19
N PRO A 636 0.56 -24.12 8.25
CA PRO A 636 -0.49 -23.12 8.39
C PRO A 636 -1.89 -23.75 8.53
N SER A 637 -2.79 -23.14 9.30
CA SER A 637 -4.12 -23.70 9.58
C SER A 637 -5.06 -23.75 8.36
N ASN A 638 -4.74 -23.01 7.30
CA ASN A 638 -5.50 -23.00 6.04
C ASN A 638 -4.98 -24.02 5.00
N VAL A 639 -4.10 -24.94 5.40
CA VAL A 639 -3.72 -26.12 4.59
C VAL A 639 -4.74 -27.25 4.82
N PRO A 640 -5.43 -27.77 3.77
CA PRO A 640 -6.41 -28.84 3.94
C PRO A 640 -5.80 -30.17 4.39
N LEU A 641 -6.36 -30.79 5.44
CA LEU A 641 -5.90 -32.07 5.98
C LEU A 641 -5.95 -33.21 4.95
N ASP A 642 -6.97 -33.22 4.09
CA ASP A 642 -7.14 -34.27 3.07
C ASP A 642 -5.97 -34.31 2.09
N GLN A 643 -5.37 -33.14 1.79
CA GLN A 643 -4.21 -33.04 0.89
C GLN A 643 -2.96 -33.65 1.53
N VAL A 644 -2.73 -33.35 2.82
CA VAL A 644 -1.61 -33.93 3.58
C VAL A 644 -1.81 -35.44 3.71
N THR A 645 -3.01 -35.88 4.10
CA THR A 645 -3.33 -37.31 4.27
C THR A 645 -3.18 -38.08 2.96
N LYS A 646 -3.54 -37.48 1.82
CA LYS A 646 -3.41 -38.11 0.49
C LYS A 646 -1.96 -38.33 0.07
N GLN A 647 -1.00 -37.53 0.54
CA GLN A 647 0.42 -37.73 0.25
C GLN A 647 1.08 -38.76 1.16
N HIS A 648 0.44 -39.12 2.27
CA HIS A 648 0.96 -40.03 3.30
C HIS A 648 -0.03 -41.17 3.55
N THR A 649 -0.59 -41.76 2.49
CA THR A 649 -1.65 -42.79 2.58
C THR A 649 -1.23 -44.06 3.32
N GLU A 650 0.06 -44.37 3.29
CA GLU A 650 0.68 -45.47 4.03
C GLU A 650 0.83 -45.16 5.52
N CYS A 651 0.79 -43.88 5.90
CA CYS A 651 0.87 -43.45 7.29
C CYS A 651 -0.52 -43.40 7.93
N ARG A 652 -0.58 -43.74 9.22
CA ARG A 652 -1.78 -43.58 10.03
C ARG A 652 -1.83 -42.18 10.64
N TYR A 653 -2.88 -41.41 10.32
CA TYR A 653 -3.13 -40.12 10.96
C TYR A 653 -3.54 -40.28 12.44
N ILE A 654 -2.82 -39.64 13.35
CA ILE A 654 -3.13 -39.62 14.79
C ILE A 654 -3.95 -38.37 15.11
N LYS A 655 -5.26 -38.55 15.31
CA LYS A 655 -6.17 -37.45 15.62
C LYS A 655 -5.88 -36.84 17.00
N THR A 656 -5.62 -35.53 17.04
CA THR A 656 -5.41 -34.74 18.25
C THR A 656 -5.93 -33.31 18.04
N SER A 657 -5.96 -32.48 19.08
CA SER A 657 -6.20 -31.04 18.89
C SER A 657 -4.94 -30.40 18.30
N SER A 658 -5.05 -29.96 17.05
CA SER A 658 -3.93 -29.53 16.21
C SER A 658 -3.59 -28.04 16.34
N ASP A 659 -4.54 -27.19 16.72
CA ASP A 659 -4.43 -25.74 16.58
C ASP A 659 -3.32 -25.15 17.46
N CYS A 660 -2.56 -24.20 16.89
CA CYS A 660 -1.50 -23.45 17.56
C CYS A 660 -1.26 -22.09 16.89
N THR A 661 -0.38 -21.27 17.48
CA THR A 661 0.10 -20.03 16.87
C THR A 661 1.59 -20.15 16.57
N LEU A 662 1.97 -19.96 15.30
CA LEU A 662 3.33 -20.05 14.81
C LEU A 662 3.82 -18.67 14.34
N THR A 663 5.13 -18.44 14.38
CA THR A 663 5.76 -17.21 13.90
C THR A 663 6.61 -17.54 12.68
N ARG A 664 6.44 -16.78 11.60
CA ARG A 664 7.21 -16.97 10.36
C ARG A 664 8.69 -16.79 10.61
N ASN A 665 9.51 -17.59 9.92
CA ASN A 665 10.98 -17.54 9.99
C ASN A 665 11.54 -17.73 11.41
N GLN A 666 10.78 -18.41 12.28
CA GLN A 666 11.17 -18.68 13.65
C GLN A 666 11.57 -20.14 13.82
N LYS A 667 12.56 -20.37 14.67
CA LYS A 667 13.06 -21.70 15.04
C LYS A 667 12.17 -22.40 16.07
N TYR A 668 11.84 -23.67 15.80
CA TYR A 668 11.07 -24.55 16.66
C TYR A 668 11.80 -25.85 17.01
N LYS A 669 11.47 -26.44 18.15
CA LYS A 669 11.95 -27.77 18.60
C LYS A 669 10.77 -28.64 19.04
N VAL A 670 10.91 -29.96 18.89
CA VAL A 670 9.98 -30.94 19.47
C VAL A 670 10.62 -31.56 20.71
N THR A 671 9.82 -31.74 21.76
CA THR A 671 10.25 -32.43 22.99
C THR A 671 9.27 -33.52 23.38
N SER A 672 9.77 -34.58 24.02
CA SER A 672 8.97 -35.67 24.58
C SER A 672 9.25 -35.89 26.06
N ASP A 673 8.28 -36.46 26.78
CA ASP A 673 8.40 -36.84 28.20
C ASP A 673 8.93 -38.28 28.41
N LEU A 674 9.31 -38.98 27.34
CA LEU A 674 9.84 -40.34 27.39
C LEU A 674 11.17 -40.41 28.17
N LYS A 675 11.24 -41.34 29.14
CA LYS A 675 12.41 -41.54 30.02
C LYS A 675 13.44 -42.55 29.50
N GLY A 676 13.37 -42.93 28.21
CA GLY A 676 14.25 -43.92 27.57
C GLY A 676 14.90 -43.39 26.29
N HIS A 677 15.54 -44.27 25.52
CA HIS A 677 16.12 -43.94 24.22
C HIS A 677 15.01 -43.48 23.26
N HIS A 678 15.04 -42.19 22.95
CA HIS A 678 14.26 -41.57 21.90
C HIS A 678 15.17 -40.59 21.16
N GLU A 679 14.92 -40.42 19.88
CA GLU A 679 15.66 -39.52 19.00
C GLU A 679 14.66 -38.63 18.27
N ILE A 680 14.98 -37.34 18.16
CA ILE A 680 14.17 -36.37 17.46
C ILE A 680 15.06 -35.67 16.45
N GLN A 681 14.70 -35.73 15.18
CA GLN A 681 15.41 -35.02 14.13
C GLN A 681 14.45 -34.16 13.28
N PRO A 682 14.90 -33.00 12.79
CA PRO A 682 16.12 -32.31 13.22
C PRO A 682 16.00 -31.79 14.67
N GLU A 683 17.12 -31.44 15.31
CA GLU A 683 17.11 -30.89 16.69
C GLU A 683 16.28 -29.60 16.78
N SER A 684 16.27 -28.81 15.70
CA SER A 684 15.43 -27.63 15.53
C SER A 684 15.24 -27.33 14.05
N GLN A 685 14.11 -26.73 13.69
CA GLN A 685 13.79 -26.35 12.33
C GLN A 685 13.15 -24.96 12.29
N ASP A 686 13.48 -24.15 11.27
CA ASP A 686 12.82 -22.88 11.02
C ASP A 686 11.46 -23.12 10.35
N PHE A 687 10.42 -22.44 10.85
CA PHE A 687 9.07 -22.54 10.31
C PHE A 687 8.88 -21.61 9.11
N PHE A 688 8.53 -22.24 7.98
CA PHE A 688 8.11 -21.57 6.75
C PHE A 688 6.67 -21.98 6.42
N CYS A 689 5.86 -21.03 5.95
CA CYS A 689 4.50 -21.32 5.52
C CYS A 689 4.51 -22.17 4.24
N ASN A 690 4.41 -23.49 4.37
CA ASN A 690 4.31 -24.42 3.26
C ASN A 690 2.84 -24.63 2.86
N TYR A 691 2.51 -24.34 1.60
CA TYR A 691 1.17 -24.51 1.02
C TYR A 691 1.13 -25.58 -0.09
N GLY A 692 2.16 -26.44 -0.19
CA GLY A 692 2.33 -27.45 -1.23
C GLY A 692 3.36 -27.04 -2.29
N PRO A 693 3.62 -27.89 -3.32
CA PRO A 693 2.94 -29.15 -3.61
C PRO A 693 3.21 -30.26 -2.61
N ASN A 694 4.41 -30.32 -2.02
CA ASN A 694 4.85 -31.46 -1.23
C ASN A 694 4.85 -31.13 0.26
N PHE A 695 4.25 -32.01 1.06
CA PHE A 695 4.25 -31.90 2.51
C PHE A 695 5.22 -32.92 3.10
N HIS A 696 6.39 -32.46 3.52
CA HIS A 696 7.36 -33.29 4.26
C HIS A 696 7.22 -33.10 5.77
N PRO A 697 7.49 -34.13 6.58
CA PRO A 697 7.49 -33.99 8.03
C PRO A 697 8.49 -32.92 8.45
N THR A 698 8.09 -32.06 9.40
CA THR A 698 8.97 -31.05 9.97
C THR A 698 9.93 -31.68 10.97
N PHE A 699 9.45 -32.68 11.71
CA PHE A 699 10.25 -33.49 12.63
C PHE A 699 9.84 -34.96 12.55
N GLU A 700 10.78 -35.82 12.88
CA GLU A 700 10.61 -37.25 13.04
C GLU A 700 11.02 -37.61 14.47
N VAL A 701 10.11 -38.29 15.18
CA VAL A 701 10.30 -38.72 16.56
C VAL A 701 10.42 -40.23 16.57
N PHE A 702 11.60 -40.75 16.89
CA PHE A 702 11.91 -42.17 16.98
C PHE A 702 11.94 -42.63 18.43
N PHE A 703 11.33 -43.76 18.75
CA PHE A 703 11.28 -44.29 20.11
C PHE A 703 11.14 -45.82 20.10
N ASN A 704 11.43 -46.43 21.25
CA ASN A 704 11.36 -47.89 21.39
C ASN A 704 9.92 -48.42 21.29
N ASP A 705 9.77 -49.66 20.82
CA ASP A 705 8.49 -50.37 20.81
C ASP A 705 7.90 -50.56 22.22
N GLY A 706 6.58 -50.68 22.30
CA GLY A 706 5.81 -50.86 23.55
C GLY A 706 5.35 -49.57 24.23
N ILE A 707 5.63 -48.39 23.65
CA ILE A 707 5.09 -47.11 24.13
C ILE A 707 3.65 -46.96 23.63
N THR A 708 2.68 -46.88 24.56
CA THR A 708 1.25 -46.73 24.23
C THR A 708 0.77 -45.28 24.29
N ALA A 709 1.52 -44.40 24.94
CA ALA A 709 1.26 -42.96 24.95
C ALA A 709 2.53 -42.18 25.31
N LEU A 710 2.63 -40.96 24.79
CA LEU A 710 3.70 -40.01 25.10
C LEU A 710 3.15 -38.59 25.11
N LYS A 711 3.80 -37.66 25.82
CA LYS A 711 3.57 -36.23 25.66
C LYS A 711 4.53 -35.70 24.60
N LEU A 712 3.99 -34.97 23.63
CA LEU A 712 4.77 -34.18 22.67
C LEU A 712 4.49 -32.70 22.91
N ALA A 713 5.53 -31.88 22.80
CA ALA A 713 5.43 -30.43 22.85
C ALA A 713 6.31 -29.76 21.80
N ILE A 714 5.83 -28.63 21.26
CA ILE A 714 6.51 -27.76 20.31
C ILE A 714 6.96 -26.51 21.05
N LEU A 715 8.27 -26.25 21.05
CA LEU A 715 8.88 -25.10 21.71
C LEU A 715 9.37 -24.08 20.69
N LYS A 716 8.89 -22.83 20.79
CA LYS A 716 9.46 -21.67 20.10
C LYS A 716 10.79 -21.29 20.76
N ASN A 717 11.86 -21.18 19.96
CA ASN A 717 13.22 -20.90 20.42
C ASN A 717 13.72 -21.82 21.55
N GLY A 718 13.16 -23.03 21.67
CA GLY A 718 13.50 -23.99 22.71
C GLY A 718 13.06 -23.61 24.13
N GLN A 719 12.25 -22.57 24.31
CA GLN A 719 11.86 -22.08 25.64
C GLN A 719 10.34 -21.98 25.83
N HIS A 720 9.61 -21.50 24.82
CA HIS A 720 8.19 -21.20 24.96
C HIS A 720 7.32 -22.27 24.30
N GLU A 721 6.54 -23.01 25.09
CA GLU A 721 5.60 -24.03 24.58
C GLU A 721 4.46 -23.35 23.81
N VAL A 722 4.34 -23.65 22.52
CA VAL A 722 3.24 -23.17 21.65
C VAL A 722 2.17 -24.23 21.40
N TRP A 723 2.52 -25.50 21.61
CA TRP A 723 1.62 -26.64 21.50
C TRP A 723 2.14 -27.79 22.36
N GLY A 724 1.27 -28.48 23.08
CA GLY A 724 1.66 -29.60 23.93
C GLY A 724 0.49 -30.52 24.21
N ARG A 725 0.60 -31.81 23.83
CA ARG A 725 -0.50 -32.78 23.95
C ARG A 725 0.02 -34.16 24.36
N ARG A 726 -0.84 -34.89 25.09
CA ARG A 726 -0.67 -36.33 25.27
C ARG A 726 -1.18 -37.03 24.01
N VAL A 727 -0.29 -37.76 23.35
CA VAL A 727 -0.53 -38.53 22.14
C VAL A 727 -0.72 -39.99 22.56
N SER A 728 -1.86 -40.57 22.22
CA SER A 728 -2.12 -42.00 22.44
C SER A 728 -1.77 -42.75 21.17
N LEU A 729 -0.88 -43.73 21.29
CA LEU A 729 -0.49 -44.61 20.20
C LEU A 729 -1.42 -45.81 20.19
N PRO A 730 -2.06 -46.09 19.05
CA PRO A 730 -2.99 -47.21 18.95
C PRO A 730 -2.22 -48.52 18.98
N THR A 731 -2.49 -49.37 19.98
CA THR A 731 -1.97 -50.74 20.05
C THR A 731 -2.46 -51.55 18.85
N GLU A 732 -1.63 -52.48 18.34
CA GLU A 732 -2.06 -53.44 17.32
C GLU A 732 -3.32 -54.17 17.78
N VAL A 733 -4.46 -53.75 17.25
CA VAL A 733 -5.65 -54.58 17.22
C VAL A 733 -5.41 -55.53 16.06
N THR A 734 -5.50 -56.82 16.34
CA THR A 734 -5.29 -57.92 15.39
C THR A 734 -5.97 -57.65 14.04
N PRO A 735 -5.41 -58.14 12.91
CA PRO A 735 -5.90 -57.86 11.54
C PRO A 735 -7.39 -58.16 11.29
N ASP A 736 -8.04 -58.91 12.16
CA ASP A 736 -9.48 -59.19 12.10
C ASP A 736 -10.36 -57.95 12.38
N ALA A 737 -9.90 -56.92 13.10
CA ALA A 737 -10.72 -55.77 13.43
C ALA A 737 -10.97 -54.82 12.25
N ASN A 738 -10.03 -54.68 11.31
CA ASN A 738 -10.22 -53.88 10.10
C ASN A 738 -11.13 -54.60 9.09
N ARG A 739 -11.01 -55.93 8.97
CA ARG A 739 -11.99 -56.74 8.22
C ARG A 739 -13.38 -56.66 8.85
N LEU A 740 -13.47 -56.66 10.17
CA LEU A 740 -14.75 -56.49 10.88
C LEU A 740 -15.30 -55.07 10.77
N ALA A 741 -14.48 -54.00 10.78
CA ALA A 741 -14.94 -52.62 10.65
C ALA A 741 -15.42 -52.28 9.23
N GLU A 742 -14.70 -52.75 8.19
CA GLU A 742 -15.18 -52.67 6.80
C GLU A 742 -16.43 -53.52 6.60
N SER A 743 -16.46 -54.74 7.16
CA SER A 743 -17.65 -55.59 7.14
C SER A 743 -18.83 -54.94 7.88
N TYR A 744 -18.61 -54.25 9.00
CA TYR A 744 -19.65 -53.61 9.79
C TYR A 744 -20.18 -52.35 9.08
N HIS A 745 -19.32 -51.58 8.42
CA HIS A 745 -19.73 -50.44 7.59
C HIS A 745 -20.52 -50.87 6.34
N ILE A 746 -20.09 -51.94 5.66
CA ILE A 746 -20.84 -52.55 4.55
C ILE A 746 -22.18 -53.08 5.05
N LEU A 747 -22.21 -53.67 6.24
CA LEU A 747 -23.43 -54.21 6.84
C LEU A 747 -24.40 -53.11 7.30
N GLU A 748 -23.89 -52.02 7.86
CA GLU A 748 -24.69 -50.85 8.25
C GLU A 748 -25.27 -50.13 7.03
N SER A 749 -24.50 -50.00 5.94
CA SER A 749 -25.00 -49.44 4.68
C SER A 749 -26.10 -50.32 4.09
N ALA A 750 -25.87 -51.63 3.97
CA ALA A 750 -26.89 -52.56 3.48
C ALA A 750 -28.14 -52.58 4.38
N TRP A 751 -27.97 -52.34 5.68
CA TRP A 751 -29.08 -52.20 6.62
C TRP A 751 -29.87 -50.90 6.41
N LYS A 752 -29.20 -49.77 6.16
CA LYS A 752 -29.86 -48.51 5.82
C LYS A 752 -30.73 -48.67 4.57
N ASP A 753 -30.23 -49.36 3.55
CA ASP A 753 -30.99 -49.62 2.32
C ASP A 753 -32.21 -50.51 2.60
N CYS A 754 -32.02 -51.64 3.30
CA CYS A 754 -33.13 -52.51 3.67
C CYS A 754 -34.17 -51.80 4.56
N LEU A 755 -33.73 -50.94 5.48
CA LEU A 755 -34.61 -50.16 6.33
C LEU A 755 -35.40 -49.14 5.50
N LEU A 756 -34.79 -48.51 4.49
CA LEU A 756 -35.49 -47.63 3.58
C LEU A 756 -36.58 -48.38 2.80
N ASP A 757 -36.24 -49.52 2.21
CA ASP A 757 -37.19 -50.34 1.44
C ASP A 757 -38.43 -50.73 2.28
N VAL A 758 -38.22 -51.04 3.56
CA VAL A 758 -39.32 -51.36 4.48
C VAL A 758 -40.14 -50.12 4.82
N LEU A 759 -39.51 -48.95 4.95
CA LEU A 759 -40.20 -47.68 5.22
C LEU A 759 -40.98 -47.19 3.99
N GLU A 760 -40.51 -47.47 2.77
CA GLU A 760 -41.18 -47.13 1.51
C GLU A 760 -42.44 -47.97 1.25
N GLU A 761 -42.46 -49.22 1.71
CA GLU A 761 -43.64 -50.10 1.59
C GLU A 761 -44.76 -49.78 2.60
N LEU A 762 -44.51 -48.90 3.57
CA LEU A 762 -45.53 -48.42 4.50
C LEU A 762 -46.33 -47.25 3.90
N THR A 763 -47.66 -47.31 4.02
CA THR A 763 -48.51 -46.17 3.70
C THR A 763 -48.26 -44.99 4.65
N ASP A 764 -48.64 -43.78 4.29
CA ASP A 764 -48.41 -42.59 5.12
C ASP A 764 -49.11 -42.69 6.50
N GLU A 765 -50.26 -43.36 6.56
CA GLU A 765 -50.97 -43.64 7.81
C GLU A 765 -50.21 -44.65 8.70
N GLN A 766 -49.66 -45.69 8.09
CA GLN A 766 -48.80 -46.65 8.77
C GLN A 766 -47.50 -45.99 9.25
N MET A 767 -46.87 -45.14 8.44
CA MET A 767 -45.68 -44.38 8.79
C MET A 767 -45.90 -43.48 10.02
N LYS A 768 -47.04 -42.79 10.07
CA LYS A 768 -47.43 -41.96 11.22
C LYS A 768 -47.64 -42.81 12.47
N ASN A 769 -48.28 -43.97 12.34
CA ASN A 769 -48.46 -44.91 13.45
C ASN A 769 -47.13 -45.49 13.94
N LEU A 770 -46.21 -45.83 13.03
CA LEU A 770 -44.88 -46.36 13.36
C LEU A 770 -44.09 -45.38 14.24
N LYS A 771 -44.04 -44.10 13.84
CA LYS A 771 -43.36 -43.03 14.58
C LYS A 771 -43.86 -42.87 16.02
N THR A 772 -45.11 -43.24 16.31
CA THR A 772 -45.69 -43.16 17.66
C THR A 772 -45.51 -44.44 18.49
N ARG A 773 -45.27 -45.59 17.84
CA ARG A 773 -45.29 -46.92 18.46
C ARG A 773 -43.92 -47.58 18.62
N MET A 774 -42.88 -47.05 17.98
CA MET A 774 -41.49 -47.51 18.15
C MET A 774 -40.96 -47.15 19.55
N PRO A 775 -40.63 -48.14 20.40
CA PRO A 775 -40.01 -47.86 21.69
C PRO A 775 -38.49 -47.65 21.55
N PRO A 776 -37.87 -46.85 22.43
CA PRO A 776 -36.42 -46.75 22.48
C PRO A 776 -35.79 -48.09 22.92
N PRO A 777 -34.67 -48.51 22.31
CA PRO A 777 -33.94 -49.70 22.74
C PRO A 777 -33.43 -49.56 24.19
N ALA A 778 -33.37 -50.67 24.91
CA ALA A 778 -32.98 -50.69 26.31
C ALA A 778 -31.64 -49.97 26.56
N GLY A 779 -31.63 -49.01 27.49
CA GLY A 779 -30.45 -48.22 27.83
C GLY A 779 -30.16 -47.02 26.91
N ARG A 780 -30.97 -46.77 25.87
CA ARG A 780 -30.82 -45.60 24.97
C ARG A 780 -31.92 -44.57 25.16
N LYS A 781 -31.58 -43.29 24.97
CA LYS A 781 -32.58 -42.20 24.99
C LYS A 781 -33.50 -42.30 23.77
N GLY A 782 -34.78 -42.00 23.96
CA GLY A 782 -35.75 -41.93 22.88
C GLY A 782 -35.50 -40.73 21.95
N ILE A 783 -35.80 -40.92 20.67
CA ILE A 783 -35.74 -39.83 19.69
C ILE A 783 -36.86 -38.83 20.01
N PRO A 784 -36.58 -37.52 20.07
CA PRO A 784 -37.58 -36.50 20.36
C PRO A 784 -38.76 -36.53 19.37
N LYS A 785 -39.99 -36.41 19.88
CA LYS A 785 -41.22 -36.43 19.05
C LYS A 785 -41.22 -35.34 17.96
N SER A 786 -40.62 -34.18 18.22
CA SER A 786 -40.46 -33.10 17.23
C SER A 786 -39.65 -33.53 16.01
N LYS A 787 -38.57 -34.30 16.22
CA LYS A 787 -37.73 -34.84 15.13
C LYS A 787 -38.43 -36.00 14.40
N LEU A 788 -39.18 -36.84 15.10
CA LEU A 788 -39.94 -37.93 14.48
C LEU A 788 -41.10 -37.42 13.60
N CYS A 789 -41.82 -36.39 14.04
CA CYS A 789 -42.96 -35.85 13.30
C CYS A 789 -42.55 -35.22 11.97
N GLY A 790 -41.39 -34.53 11.93
CA GLY A 790 -40.88 -33.85 10.74
C GLY A 790 -40.04 -34.71 9.79
N ALA A 791 -39.50 -35.85 10.24
CA ALA A 791 -38.65 -36.71 9.43
C ALA A 791 -39.44 -37.42 8.32
N ASP A 792 -39.02 -37.34 7.07
CA ASP A 792 -39.52 -38.20 5.99
C ASP A 792 -38.92 -39.62 6.10
N ARG A 793 -39.15 -40.49 5.09
CA ARG A 793 -38.69 -41.89 5.15
C ARG A 793 -37.16 -42.01 5.18
N PRO A 794 -36.39 -41.33 4.29
CA PRO A 794 -34.93 -41.27 4.36
C PRO A 794 -34.37 -40.68 5.67
N ASP A 795 -34.99 -39.61 6.17
CA ASP A 795 -34.55 -38.95 7.41
C ASP A 795 -34.81 -39.84 8.61
N LEU A 796 -35.95 -40.53 8.65
CA LEU A 796 -36.28 -41.44 9.74
C LEU A 796 -35.31 -42.62 9.79
N ARG A 797 -34.94 -43.19 8.63
CA ARG A 797 -33.90 -44.22 8.53
C ARG A 797 -32.58 -43.74 9.14
N ASN A 798 -32.09 -42.58 8.71
CA ASN A 798 -30.82 -42.03 9.19
C ASN A 798 -30.87 -41.76 10.69
N LEU A 799 -31.95 -41.13 11.16
CA LEU A 799 -32.18 -40.79 12.56
C LEU A 799 -32.21 -42.03 13.46
N MET A 800 -32.83 -43.13 13.00
CA MET A 800 -32.87 -44.40 13.73
C MET A 800 -31.50 -45.05 13.85
N VAL A 801 -30.72 -45.10 12.76
CA VAL A 801 -29.39 -45.74 12.78
C VAL A 801 -28.37 -44.88 13.54
N GLU A 802 -28.42 -43.56 13.42
CA GLU A 802 -27.54 -42.64 14.15
C GLU A 802 -27.83 -42.61 15.65
N SER A 803 -29.11 -42.61 16.03
CA SER A 803 -29.49 -42.54 17.45
C SER A 803 -29.34 -43.88 18.17
N TRP A 804 -29.61 -44.99 17.48
CA TRP A 804 -29.74 -46.31 18.11
C TRP A 804 -28.79 -47.38 17.56
N GLY A 805 -27.94 -47.06 16.58
CA GLY A 805 -27.08 -48.02 15.91
C GLY A 805 -27.87 -49.07 15.12
N MET A 806 -27.16 -49.94 14.39
CA MET A 806 -27.78 -51.01 13.60
C MET A 806 -28.64 -51.95 14.47
N GLU A 807 -28.08 -52.54 15.53
CA GLU A 807 -28.83 -53.48 16.38
C GLU A 807 -30.02 -52.83 17.11
N GLY A 808 -29.85 -51.60 17.59
CA GLY A 808 -30.94 -50.87 18.25
C GLY A 808 -32.05 -50.47 17.29
N SER A 809 -31.71 -50.07 16.06
CA SER A 809 -32.71 -49.76 15.04
C SER A 809 -33.46 -51.00 14.54
N ILE A 810 -32.80 -52.16 14.41
CA ILE A 810 -33.44 -53.46 14.10
C ILE A 810 -34.49 -53.82 15.17
N MET A 811 -34.16 -53.68 16.45
CA MET A 811 -35.09 -53.99 17.54
C MET A 811 -36.29 -53.03 17.54
N ALA A 812 -36.02 -51.73 17.40
CA ALA A 812 -37.06 -50.69 17.42
C ALA A 812 -38.04 -50.84 16.24
N ILE A 813 -37.55 -51.12 15.02
CA ILE A 813 -38.41 -51.28 13.85
C ILE A 813 -39.22 -52.58 13.89
N LYS A 814 -38.64 -53.71 14.33
CA LYS A 814 -39.35 -54.98 14.48
C LYS A 814 -40.50 -54.87 15.47
N GLU A 815 -40.24 -54.23 16.61
CA GLU A 815 -41.28 -54.05 17.62
C GLU A 815 -42.37 -53.07 17.17
N GLY A 816 -41.99 -52.00 16.45
CA GLY A 816 -42.93 -51.07 15.83
C GLY A 816 -43.86 -51.75 14.82
N LEU A 817 -43.29 -52.54 13.91
CA LEU A 817 -44.05 -53.28 12.88
C LEU A 817 -44.93 -54.38 13.48
N SER A 818 -44.46 -55.07 14.53
CA SER A 818 -45.24 -56.09 15.26
C SER A 818 -46.47 -55.48 15.93
N LYS A 819 -46.33 -54.31 16.56
CA LYS A 819 -47.45 -53.53 17.12
C LYS A 819 -48.41 -52.96 16.07
N MET A 820 -48.03 -53.00 14.80
CA MET A 820 -48.85 -52.60 13.65
C MET A 820 -49.36 -53.80 12.83
N GLN A 821 -49.10 -55.03 13.27
CA GLN A 821 -49.50 -56.28 12.61
C GLN A 821 -48.99 -56.39 11.14
N CYS A 822 -47.88 -55.74 10.81
CA CYS A 822 -47.28 -55.75 9.48
C CYS A 822 -46.35 -56.97 9.30
N ASN A 823 -46.91 -58.18 9.40
CA ASN A 823 -46.14 -59.43 9.45
C ASN A 823 -45.30 -59.68 8.19
N ASP A 824 -45.79 -59.28 7.01
CA ASP A 824 -45.09 -59.44 5.73
C ASP A 824 -43.76 -58.66 5.70
N LEU A 825 -43.74 -57.44 6.28
CA LEU A 825 -42.54 -56.61 6.39
C LEU A 825 -41.57 -57.13 7.46
N ILE A 826 -42.09 -57.76 8.52
CA ILE A 826 -41.26 -58.43 9.54
C ILE A 826 -40.57 -59.65 8.93
N GLU A 827 -41.24 -60.38 8.05
CA GLU A 827 -40.67 -61.52 7.33
C GLU A 827 -39.56 -61.06 6.37
N LYS A 828 -39.80 -60.00 5.59
CA LYS A 828 -38.77 -59.36 4.72
C LYS A 828 -37.52 -58.95 5.51
N LEU A 829 -37.72 -58.40 6.71
CA LEU A 829 -36.64 -57.98 7.60
C LEU A 829 -35.90 -59.17 8.23
N ASN A 830 -36.60 -60.27 8.52
CA ASN A 830 -35.98 -61.51 8.97
C ASN A 830 -35.17 -62.20 7.85
N ASP A 831 -35.66 -62.16 6.62
CA ASP A 831 -34.97 -62.69 5.44
C ASP A 831 -33.67 -61.94 5.16
N PHE A 832 -33.67 -60.61 5.30
CA PHE A 832 -32.45 -59.81 5.24
C PHE A 832 -31.42 -60.25 6.31
N LEU A 833 -31.87 -60.42 7.56
CA LEU A 833 -31.00 -60.83 8.67
C LEU A 833 -30.49 -62.27 8.51
N GLN A 834 -31.28 -63.19 7.95
CA GLN A 834 -30.84 -64.56 7.67
C GLN A 834 -29.84 -64.63 6.50
N LYS A 835 -30.07 -63.88 5.42
CA LYS A 835 -29.14 -63.80 4.28
C LYS A 835 -27.77 -63.27 4.72
N LYS A 836 -27.74 -62.30 5.63
CA LYS A 836 -26.49 -61.71 6.15
C LYS A 836 -25.78 -62.56 7.20
N LYS A 837 -26.52 -63.36 8.00
CA LYS A 837 -25.91 -64.37 8.91
C LYS A 837 -25.21 -65.50 8.15
N LYS A 838 -25.65 -65.86 6.95
CA LYS A 838 -25.01 -66.89 6.09
C LYS A 838 -23.78 -66.37 5.33
N SER A 839 -23.59 -65.06 5.22
CA SER A 839 -22.42 -64.45 4.55
C SER A 839 -21.27 -64.08 5.50
N SER A 840 -21.46 -64.24 6.82
CA SER A 840 -20.49 -63.89 7.87
C SER A 840 -19.96 -65.10 8.66
N ALA A 841 -20.31 -66.32 8.23
CA ALA A 841 -19.82 -67.60 8.75
C ALA A 841 -19.13 -68.35 7.61
#